data_AF-A0A1D8D6I0-F1
#
_entry.id   AF-A0A1D8D6I0-F1
#
_cell.length_a   1.000
_cell.length_b   1.000
_cell.length_c   1.000
_cell.angle_alpha   90.00
_cell.angle_beta   90.00
_cell.angle_gamma   90.00
#
_symmetry.space_group_name_H-M   'P 1'
#
loop_
_entity.id
_entity.type
_entity.pdbx_description
1 polymer ?
#
loop_
_entity_poly.entity_id
_entity_poly.type
_entity_poly.pdbx_seq_one_letter_code
_entity_poly.pdbx_strand_id
1 'polypeptide(L)'
;MFFYLNNIPIYCFKEYKNFTIIQFCDFLYVMIPRFCYHSKLSIAGNCRMCLVELNNGIKPVIACATSIISSIEIVLDSLLVKRARENVLEFLLINHPLDCPICDQGGECDLQDQTLMFGSDRGRFREMKRSVEDKEMGPVVKTIMTRCIHCTRCLRFSEEILGVRDLGMIGRGSESEIKMNNVFFLDSELSGNIVDLCPVGALTSKPFAFTARPWDLKSIESIDVLDSLNSSIRIDIKGNRIFRILPRSNEYINEDWISDITRFSYESLQSFRIKYPYLSLANSFSELLIDNLFVRLEWEQCFEYTKFLFRSIKMNYISFVASYGVGLFNINFFYFFTKLIKNSIFFIENLPCYNIDFRNNFIISDFFNFTKSNFFIFYNINLKNNFPVFNARFNNYLNNSYYKKFVFFIGGFIKDSYISYHIGFGASCFFSLLRGKNLNNHYFFRLSYRNLNLNLLDSDNTLKNYICSLNIFDKNEINNLCFYPNISGYFETGMNSLLSSSSVKDSEFGYFYKTNKIAKGVFSFYHGYYLPEMESFTVKYNYLFLPSHTFFESEDLYVNIFGDVQSSNQVLDPSEKEQVRSDFYIIKNIFSILLCNVDKRSGYSFISLDYILNELVFYYLSYYVSIFDVMPTSTVRKTVAYVNNDYLKFFFKKNSILNLDVRSMFITKYSTTLNGFYKLRNMKTLSSFY
;
A
#
# COMPACT_ATOMS: atom_id res chain seq x y z
N MET A 1 -37.36 -12.00 1.40
CA MET A 1 -38.19 -11.51 0.28
C MET A 1 -37.87 -12.37 -0.92
N PHE A 2 -38.78 -12.52 -1.88
CA PHE A 2 -38.45 -13.18 -3.15
C PHE A 2 -38.82 -12.24 -4.30
N PHE A 3 -38.05 -12.33 -5.38
CA PHE A 3 -38.31 -11.66 -6.66
C PHE A 3 -37.86 -12.65 -7.75
N TYR A 4 -38.19 -12.35 -9.01
CA TYR A 4 -37.80 -13.20 -10.13
C TYR A 4 -36.77 -12.49 -10.99
N LEU A 5 -35.77 -13.22 -11.47
CA LEU A 5 -34.79 -12.75 -12.45
C LEU A 5 -34.85 -13.70 -13.64
N ASN A 6 -35.33 -13.23 -14.79
CA ASN A 6 -35.61 -14.08 -15.97
C ASN A 6 -36.38 -15.37 -15.60
N ASN A 7 -37.52 -15.26 -14.91
CA ASN A 7 -38.34 -16.35 -14.36
C ASN A 7 -37.69 -17.21 -13.25
N ILE A 8 -36.47 -16.93 -12.81
CA ILE A 8 -35.81 -17.68 -11.73
C ILE A 8 -36.16 -17.02 -10.39
N PRO A 9 -36.81 -17.73 -9.45
CA PRO A 9 -37.09 -17.18 -8.13
C PRO A 9 -35.80 -17.07 -7.32
N ILE A 10 -35.52 -15.86 -6.81
CA ILE A 10 -34.35 -15.60 -5.98
C ILE A 10 -34.79 -15.12 -4.61
N TYR A 11 -34.30 -15.80 -3.59
CA TYR A 11 -34.57 -15.48 -2.19
C TYR A 11 -33.54 -14.50 -1.68
N CYS A 12 -34.03 -13.34 -1.26
CA CYS A 12 -33.23 -12.23 -0.77
C CYS A 12 -33.36 -12.13 0.76
N PHE A 13 -32.23 -12.11 1.46
CA PHE A 13 -32.18 -11.77 2.88
C PHE A 13 -32.62 -10.32 3.10
N LYS A 14 -33.14 -10.00 4.30
CA LYS A 14 -33.68 -8.67 4.62
C LYS A 14 -32.64 -7.54 4.49
N GLU A 15 -31.35 -7.87 4.58
CA GLU A 15 -30.23 -6.93 4.53
C GLU A 15 -30.05 -6.28 3.14
N TYR A 16 -30.50 -6.94 2.07
CA TYR A 16 -30.34 -6.47 0.69
C TYR A 16 -31.51 -5.60 0.19
N LYS A 17 -32.47 -5.22 1.05
CA LYS A 17 -33.62 -4.39 0.64
C LYS A 17 -33.23 -3.04 0.04
N ASN A 18 -32.10 -2.50 0.48
CA ASN A 18 -31.61 -1.20 0.03
C ASN A 18 -30.76 -1.28 -1.24
N PHE A 19 -30.54 -2.49 -1.78
CA PHE A 19 -29.74 -2.64 -2.99
C PHE A 19 -30.55 -2.18 -4.20
N THR A 20 -29.86 -1.50 -5.10
CA THR A 20 -30.36 -1.25 -6.45
C THR A 20 -30.34 -2.55 -7.26
N ILE A 21 -31.14 -2.62 -8.31
CA ILE A 21 -31.18 -3.80 -9.20
C ILE A 21 -29.76 -4.12 -9.70
N ILE A 22 -28.96 -3.11 -10.07
CA ILE A 22 -27.61 -3.33 -10.58
C ILE A 22 -26.67 -3.93 -9.51
N GLN A 23 -26.67 -3.40 -8.29
CA GLN A 23 -25.81 -3.88 -7.20
C GLN A 23 -26.12 -5.32 -6.84
N PHE A 24 -27.41 -5.66 -6.87
CA PHE A 24 -27.83 -7.01 -6.58
C PHE A 24 -27.51 -7.98 -7.73
N CYS A 25 -27.65 -7.55 -8.98
CA CYS A 25 -27.21 -8.36 -10.12
C CYS A 25 -25.69 -8.58 -10.07
N ASP A 26 -24.91 -7.57 -9.70
CA ASP A 26 -23.45 -7.69 -9.50
C ASP A 26 -23.11 -8.70 -8.40
N PHE A 27 -23.86 -8.69 -7.29
CA PHE A 27 -23.70 -9.68 -6.21
C PHE A 27 -23.97 -11.11 -6.69
N LEU A 28 -24.83 -11.29 -7.70
CA LEU A 28 -25.10 -12.57 -8.35
C LEU A 28 -24.19 -12.85 -9.56
N TYR A 29 -23.17 -12.02 -9.80
CA TYR A 29 -22.30 -12.10 -10.98
C TYR A 29 -23.05 -11.99 -12.32
N VAL A 30 -24.21 -11.34 -12.33
CA VAL A 30 -24.99 -11.01 -13.55
C VAL A 30 -24.69 -9.56 -13.96
N MET A 31 -23.89 -9.41 -15.01
CA MET A 31 -23.39 -8.10 -15.45
C MET A 31 -24.43 -7.37 -16.31
N ILE A 32 -25.02 -6.30 -15.78
CA ILE A 32 -25.82 -5.34 -16.56
C ILE A 32 -24.88 -4.29 -17.19
N PRO A 33 -25.03 -3.95 -18.49
CA PRO A 33 -24.16 -2.98 -19.16
C PRO A 33 -24.36 -1.56 -18.61
N ARG A 34 -23.27 -0.79 -18.52
CA ARG A 34 -23.23 0.49 -17.80
C ARG A 34 -22.10 1.39 -18.28
N PHE A 35 -22.33 2.71 -18.27
CA PHE A 35 -21.30 3.72 -18.56
C PHE A 35 -21.16 4.82 -17.52
N CYS A 36 -22.24 5.27 -16.89
CA CYS A 36 -22.14 6.29 -15.83
C CYS A 36 -22.08 5.67 -14.44
N TYR A 37 -22.64 4.47 -14.24
CA TYR A 37 -22.61 3.82 -12.94
C TYR A 37 -21.19 3.38 -12.59
N HIS A 38 -20.80 3.59 -11.33
CA HIS A 38 -19.60 3.08 -10.69
C HIS A 38 -19.98 2.76 -9.24
N SER A 39 -19.52 1.65 -8.68
CA SER A 39 -19.93 1.16 -7.36
C SER A 39 -19.56 2.11 -6.22
N LYS A 40 -18.42 2.80 -6.36
CA LYS A 40 -17.86 3.73 -5.38
C LYS A 40 -18.21 5.22 -5.61
N LEU A 41 -19.06 5.54 -6.61
CA LEU A 41 -19.55 6.89 -6.86
C LEU A 41 -21.06 6.94 -6.63
N SER A 42 -21.62 8.15 -6.47
CA SER A 42 -23.07 8.35 -6.41
C SER A 42 -23.79 7.82 -7.66
N ILE A 43 -25.13 7.80 -7.66
CA ILE A 43 -25.91 7.35 -8.82
C ILE A 43 -26.31 8.56 -9.66
N ALA A 44 -25.95 8.57 -10.96
CA ALA A 44 -26.32 9.66 -11.87
C ALA A 44 -27.51 9.33 -12.79
N GLY A 45 -27.46 8.21 -13.52
CA GLY A 45 -28.51 7.84 -14.48
C GLY A 45 -28.46 8.58 -15.84
N ASN A 46 -27.30 9.17 -16.19
CA ASN A 46 -27.13 9.98 -17.40
C ASN A 46 -27.09 9.14 -18.69
N CYS A 47 -26.45 7.96 -18.67
CA CYS A 47 -26.20 7.19 -19.90
C CYS A 47 -27.35 6.27 -20.35
N ARG A 48 -28.27 5.91 -19.46
CA ARG A 48 -29.39 4.98 -19.73
C ARG A 48 -29.01 3.60 -20.31
N MET A 49 -27.75 3.16 -20.24
CA MET A 49 -27.35 1.85 -20.77
C MET A 49 -27.88 0.66 -19.94
N CYS A 50 -28.07 0.86 -18.64
CA CYS A 50 -28.53 -0.18 -17.71
C CYS A 50 -30.06 -0.34 -17.68
N LEU A 51 -30.74 -0.16 -18.82
CA LEU A 51 -32.19 -0.35 -18.91
C LEU A 51 -32.53 -1.85 -18.74
N VAL A 52 -33.58 -2.10 -17.96
CA VAL A 52 -34.16 -3.42 -17.70
C VAL A 52 -35.68 -3.33 -17.71
N GLU A 53 -36.35 -4.44 -17.98
CA GLU A 53 -37.81 -4.52 -17.96
C GLU A 53 -38.28 -5.11 -16.64
N LEU A 54 -39.34 -4.55 -16.07
CA LEU A 54 -40.04 -5.13 -14.92
C LEU A 54 -41.36 -5.70 -15.43
N ASN A 55 -41.75 -6.90 -14.98
CA ASN A 55 -43.08 -7.40 -15.30
C ASN A 55 -44.15 -6.43 -14.78
N ASN A 56 -45.12 -6.13 -15.65
CA ASN A 56 -46.16 -5.10 -15.48
C ASN A 56 -45.67 -3.65 -15.61
N GLY A 57 -44.41 -3.42 -16.00
CA GLY A 57 -43.89 -2.10 -16.31
C GLY A 57 -44.21 -1.67 -17.74
N ILE A 58 -44.78 -0.47 -17.92
CA ILE A 58 -45.09 0.09 -19.26
C ILE A 58 -43.80 0.53 -19.99
N LYS A 59 -42.76 0.86 -19.25
CA LYS A 59 -41.49 1.40 -19.76
C LYS A 59 -40.30 0.72 -19.08
N PRO A 60 -39.16 0.60 -19.78
CA PRO A 60 -37.96 0.06 -19.17
C PRO A 60 -37.45 1.03 -18.10
N VAL A 61 -36.94 0.47 -17.01
CA VAL A 61 -36.43 1.23 -15.86
C VAL A 61 -34.91 1.15 -15.79
N ILE A 62 -34.30 2.11 -15.10
CA ILE A 62 -32.85 2.18 -14.96
C ILE A 62 -32.42 1.31 -13.77
N ALA A 63 -31.74 0.20 -14.04
CA ALA A 63 -31.30 -0.73 -12.99
C ALA A 63 -30.40 -0.10 -11.92
N CYS A 64 -29.63 0.95 -12.27
CA CYS A 64 -28.69 1.57 -11.33
C CYS A 64 -29.32 2.47 -10.27
N ALA A 65 -30.58 2.88 -10.43
CA ALA A 65 -31.26 3.79 -9.50
C ALA A 65 -32.48 3.14 -8.85
N THR A 66 -33.12 2.18 -9.53
CA THR A 66 -34.27 1.47 -8.98
C THR A 66 -33.85 0.48 -7.90
N SER A 67 -34.43 0.62 -6.70
CA SER A 67 -34.32 -0.36 -5.63
C SER A 67 -35.10 -1.63 -5.95
N ILE A 68 -34.72 -2.73 -5.31
CA ILE A 68 -35.43 -4.01 -5.45
C ILE A 68 -36.73 -3.98 -4.65
N ILE A 69 -37.83 -4.32 -5.33
CA ILE A 69 -39.15 -4.46 -4.72
C ILE A 69 -39.49 -5.95 -4.66
N SER A 70 -40.09 -6.40 -3.56
CA SER A 70 -40.54 -7.78 -3.41
C SER A 70 -41.58 -8.14 -4.47
N SER A 71 -41.58 -9.40 -4.92
CA SER A 71 -42.54 -9.99 -5.86
C SER A 71 -42.57 -9.39 -7.28
N ILE A 72 -41.57 -8.59 -7.66
CA ILE A 72 -41.42 -8.14 -9.05
C ILE A 72 -40.52 -9.11 -9.81
N GLU A 73 -40.81 -9.33 -11.09
CA GLU A 73 -39.90 -10.01 -12.01
C GLU A 73 -39.09 -8.98 -12.80
N ILE A 74 -37.77 -9.18 -12.84
CA ILE A 74 -36.82 -8.39 -13.61
C ILE A 74 -36.40 -9.22 -14.82
N VAL A 75 -36.68 -8.72 -16.02
CA VAL A 75 -36.34 -9.34 -17.29
C VAL A 75 -35.19 -8.56 -17.93
N LEU A 76 -34.06 -9.24 -18.15
CA LEU A 76 -32.83 -8.62 -18.65
C LEU A 76 -32.68 -8.72 -20.18
N ASP A 77 -33.32 -9.72 -20.79
CA ASP A 77 -33.07 -10.13 -22.19
C ASP A 77 -34.29 -10.02 -23.11
N SER A 78 -35.30 -9.25 -22.70
CA SER A 78 -36.49 -9.03 -23.53
C SER A 78 -36.15 -8.28 -24.82
N LEU A 79 -37.00 -8.43 -25.84
CA LEU A 79 -36.85 -7.70 -27.10
C LEU A 79 -36.88 -6.18 -26.88
N LEU A 80 -37.67 -5.72 -25.92
CA LEU A 80 -37.76 -4.30 -25.56
C LEU A 80 -36.44 -3.81 -24.97
N VAL A 81 -35.84 -4.54 -24.03
CA VAL A 81 -34.55 -4.17 -23.42
C VAL A 81 -33.41 -4.20 -24.43
N LYS A 82 -33.35 -5.23 -25.27
CA LYS A 82 -32.33 -5.33 -26.34
C LYS A 82 -32.39 -4.12 -27.27
N ARG A 83 -33.58 -3.80 -27.80
CA ARG A 83 -33.78 -2.61 -28.64
C ARG A 83 -33.46 -1.31 -27.91
N ALA A 84 -33.79 -1.21 -26.62
CA ALA A 84 -33.47 -0.03 -25.84
C ALA A 84 -31.95 0.18 -25.71
N ARG A 85 -31.18 -0.90 -25.48
CA ARG A 85 -29.71 -0.86 -25.40
C ARG A 85 -29.07 -0.54 -26.75
N GLU A 86 -29.55 -1.16 -27.84
CA GLU A 86 -29.11 -0.85 -29.20
C GLU A 86 -29.30 0.65 -29.53
N ASN A 87 -30.47 1.21 -29.23
CA ASN A 87 -30.76 2.62 -29.47
C ASN A 87 -29.87 3.55 -28.63
N VAL A 88 -29.64 3.22 -27.35
CA VAL A 88 -28.75 4.00 -26.48
C VAL A 88 -27.33 4.01 -27.03
N LEU A 89 -26.81 2.86 -27.45
CA LEU A 89 -25.48 2.75 -28.06
C LEU A 89 -25.41 3.52 -29.38
N GLU A 90 -26.46 3.45 -30.21
CA GLU A 90 -26.52 4.26 -31.43
C GLU A 90 -26.40 5.75 -31.09
N PHE A 91 -27.16 6.27 -30.12
CA PHE A 91 -27.07 7.67 -29.69
C PHE A 91 -25.68 8.07 -29.17
N LEU A 92 -25.01 7.18 -28.44
CA LEU A 92 -23.64 7.41 -27.98
C LEU A 92 -22.66 7.47 -29.15
N LEU A 93 -22.83 6.64 -30.17
CA LEU A 93 -21.95 6.54 -31.33
C LEU A 93 -22.22 7.59 -32.42
N ILE A 94 -23.41 8.24 -32.44
CA ILE A 94 -23.74 9.30 -33.41
C ILE A 94 -22.63 10.35 -33.48
N ASN A 95 -22.25 10.89 -32.32
CA ASN A 95 -21.26 11.98 -32.22
C ASN A 95 -19.87 11.52 -31.76
N HIS A 96 -19.68 10.21 -31.51
CA HIS A 96 -18.37 9.66 -31.14
C HIS A 96 -17.45 9.60 -32.38
N PRO A 97 -16.16 9.99 -32.28
CA PRO A 97 -15.22 9.98 -33.40
C PRO A 97 -14.79 8.55 -33.75
N LEU A 98 -14.33 8.35 -34.99
CA LEU A 98 -13.83 7.07 -35.49
C LEU A 98 -12.34 6.88 -35.15
N ASP A 99 -12.01 7.06 -33.88
CA ASP A 99 -10.64 7.16 -33.39
C ASP A 99 -10.07 5.84 -32.85
N CYS A 100 -10.83 4.75 -32.88
CA CYS A 100 -10.44 3.48 -32.24
C CYS A 100 -8.99 3.02 -32.58
N PRO A 101 -8.48 3.15 -33.82
CA PRO A 101 -7.11 2.73 -34.15
C PRO A 101 -6.01 3.55 -33.46
N ILE A 102 -6.27 4.82 -33.16
CA ILE A 102 -5.32 5.73 -32.49
C ILE A 102 -5.61 5.85 -30.99
N CYS A 103 -6.82 5.54 -30.53
CA CYS A 103 -7.24 5.65 -29.15
C CYS A 103 -6.45 4.69 -28.24
N ASP A 104 -5.76 5.19 -27.19
CA ASP A 104 -4.94 4.37 -26.28
C ASP A 104 -5.76 3.25 -25.59
N GLN A 105 -7.00 3.56 -25.19
CA GLN A 105 -7.92 2.58 -24.60
C GLN A 105 -8.54 1.60 -25.61
N GLY A 106 -8.21 1.70 -26.90
CA GLY A 106 -8.65 0.70 -27.89
C GLY A 106 -8.20 -0.70 -27.45
N GLY A 107 -9.16 -1.64 -27.33
CA GLY A 107 -8.95 -2.98 -26.80
C GLY A 107 -9.32 -3.19 -25.33
N GLU A 108 -9.53 -2.12 -24.56
CA GLU A 108 -10.01 -2.17 -23.16
C GLU A 108 -11.13 -1.13 -22.91
N CYS A 109 -11.79 -0.67 -23.98
CA CYS A 109 -12.76 0.40 -23.93
C CYS A 109 -14.16 -0.17 -23.68
N ASP A 110 -14.80 0.22 -22.56
CA ASP A 110 -16.18 -0.19 -22.22
C ASP A 110 -17.15 0.06 -23.39
N LEU A 111 -17.00 1.18 -24.10
CA LEU A 111 -17.88 1.53 -25.23
C LEU A 111 -17.69 0.55 -26.39
N GLN A 112 -16.45 0.18 -26.70
CA GLN A 112 -16.15 -0.78 -27.76
C GLN A 112 -16.75 -2.15 -27.44
N ASP A 113 -16.52 -2.64 -26.21
CA ASP A 113 -16.96 -3.98 -25.79
C ASP A 113 -18.48 -4.07 -25.69
N GLN A 114 -19.12 -3.05 -25.11
CA GLN A 114 -20.58 -3.03 -25.00
C GLN A 114 -21.25 -2.82 -26.36
N THR A 115 -20.65 -2.08 -27.29
CA THR A 115 -21.15 -2.00 -28.67
C THR A 115 -21.06 -3.34 -29.38
N LEU A 116 -19.98 -4.09 -29.20
CA LEU A 116 -19.86 -5.43 -29.78
C LEU A 116 -20.91 -6.41 -29.23
N MET A 117 -21.21 -6.33 -27.92
CA MET A 117 -22.11 -7.27 -27.25
C MET A 117 -23.60 -6.91 -27.36
N PHE A 118 -23.94 -5.61 -27.30
CA PHE A 118 -25.34 -5.14 -27.20
C PHE A 118 -25.73 -4.13 -28.28
N GLY A 119 -24.79 -3.69 -29.12
CA GLY A 119 -25.03 -2.69 -30.16
C GLY A 119 -25.55 -3.27 -31.47
N SER A 120 -26.05 -2.38 -32.33
CA SER A 120 -26.36 -2.73 -33.72
C SER A 120 -25.07 -2.91 -34.53
N ASP A 121 -25.14 -3.70 -35.60
CA ASP A 121 -24.02 -3.94 -36.50
C ASP A 121 -23.65 -2.70 -37.35
N ARG A 122 -24.61 -1.79 -37.54
CA ARG A 122 -24.49 -0.60 -38.40
C ARG A 122 -25.04 0.64 -37.71
N GLY A 123 -24.40 1.78 -37.98
CA GLY A 123 -24.93 3.11 -37.63
C GLY A 123 -25.72 3.73 -38.78
N ARG A 124 -26.79 4.45 -38.47
CA ARG A 124 -27.63 5.13 -39.49
C ARG A 124 -27.21 6.59 -39.76
N PHE A 125 -26.40 7.18 -38.87
CA PHE A 125 -26.01 8.58 -38.92
C PHE A 125 -25.01 8.86 -40.06
N ARG A 126 -25.33 9.86 -40.91
CA ARG A 126 -24.52 10.27 -42.08
C ARG A 126 -24.14 11.75 -42.08
N GLU A 127 -24.50 12.49 -41.05
CA GLU A 127 -24.26 13.93 -40.96
C GLU A 127 -22.89 14.24 -40.34
N MET A 128 -22.56 15.53 -40.22
CA MET A 128 -21.33 15.95 -39.57
C MET A 128 -21.39 15.69 -38.07
N LYS A 129 -20.39 14.97 -37.55
CA LYS A 129 -20.20 14.74 -36.12
C LYS A 129 -19.68 16.02 -35.47
N ARG A 130 -20.05 16.25 -34.21
CA ARG A 130 -19.45 17.33 -33.42
C ARG A 130 -17.96 17.04 -33.15
N SER A 131 -17.17 18.09 -33.02
CA SER A 131 -15.80 18.05 -32.53
C SER A 131 -15.62 19.08 -31.41
N VAL A 132 -14.82 18.72 -30.42
CA VAL A 132 -14.53 19.52 -29.23
C VAL A 132 -13.02 19.68 -29.15
N GLU A 133 -12.55 20.87 -28.79
CA GLU A 133 -11.12 21.11 -28.57
C GLU A 133 -10.60 20.37 -27.33
N ASP A 134 -9.39 19.84 -27.43
CA ASP A 134 -8.72 19.18 -26.32
C ASP A 134 -8.35 20.20 -25.24
N LYS A 135 -8.47 19.81 -23.97
CA LYS A 135 -8.30 20.70 -22.82
C LYS A 135 -7.11 20.25 -21.99
N GLU A 136 -6.16 21.13 -21.71
CA GLU A 136 -5.01 20.76 -20.88
C GLU A 136 -5.43 20.53 -19.42
N MET A 137 -5.23 19.32 -18.89
CA MET A 137 -5.54 18.95 -17.51
C MET A 137 -4.28 18.67 -16.65
N GLY A 138 -3.09 18.87 -17.22
CA GLY A 138 -1.80 18.70 -16.53
C GLY A 138 -0.84 17.72 -17.25
N PRO A 139 0.25 17.32 -16.57
CA PRO A 139 1.24 16.41 -17.12
C PRO A 139 0.83 14.94 -17.03
N VAL A 140 -0.15 14.61 -16.18
CA VAL A 140 -0.56 13.23 -15.88
C VAL A 140 -1.66 12.74 -16.82
N VAL A 141 -2.73 13.53 -16.98
CA VAL A 141 -3.91 13.14 -17.75
C VAL A 141 -3.87 13.79 -19.12
N LYS A 142 -3.87 12.96 -20.16
CA LYS A 142 -4.08 13.38 -21.55
C LYS A 142 -5.58 13.39 -21.85
N THR A 143 -6.04 14.44 -22.49
CA THR A 143 -7.46 14.61 -22.81
C THR A 143 -7.67 14.61 -24.32
N ILE A 144 -8.71 13.90 -24.76
CA ILE A 144 -9.24 13.95 -26.11
C ILE A 144 -10.77 14.05 -25.99
N MET A 145 -11.28 15.27 -25.90
CA MET A 145 -12.64 15.52 -25.41
C MET A 145 -13.72 15.17 -26.44
N THR A 146 -13.35 15.06 -27.72
CA THR A 146 -14.22 14.55 -28.80
C THR A 146 -14.77 13.15 -28.50
N ARG A 147 -13.99 12.32 -27.80
CA ARG A 147 -14.36 10.94 -27.44
C ARG A 147 -15.30 10.87 -26.24
N CYS A 148 -15.45 11.96 -25.48
CA CYS A 148 -16.24 11.97 -24.25
C CYS A 148 -17.73 11.75 -24.54
N ILE A 149 -18.33 10.81 -23.81
CA ILE A 149 -19.77 10.49 -23.86
C ILE A 149 -20.61 11.19 -22.79
N HIS A 150 -20.03 12.16 -22.08
CA HIS A 150 -20.69 12.92 -21.00
C HIS A 150 -21.31 12.04 -19.89
N CYS A 151 -20.65 10.94 -19.53
CA CYS A 151 -21.12 10.06 -18.46
C CYS A 151 -20.98 10.66 -17.04
N THR A 152 -20.29 11.80 -16.91
CA THR A 152 -20.01 12.56 -15.68
C THR A 152 -19.39 11.73 -14.53
N ARG A 153 -18.71 10.61 -14.83
CA ARG A 153 -17.94 9.85 -13.82
C ARG A 153 -16.79 10.69 -13.25
N CYS A 154 -16.01 11.36 -14.11
CA CYS A 154 -14.87 12.17 -13.69
C CYS A 154 -15.27 13.37 -12.81
N LEU A 155 -16.41 14.02 -13.11
CA LEU A 155 -16.94 15.12 -12.30
C LEU A 155 -17.26 14.67 -10.88
N ARG A 156 -17.98 13.55 -10.76
CA ARG A 156 -18.38 12.99 -9.45
C ARG A 156 -17.19 12.46 -8.68
N PHE A 157 -16.20 11.86 -9.34
CA PHE A 157 -14.96 11.48 -8.69
C PHE A 157 -14.22 12.69 -8.10
N SER A 158 -14.11 13.77 -8.87
CA SER A 158 -13.49 15.01 -8.42
C SER A 158 -14.21 15.57 -7.19
N GLU A 159 -15.53 15.65 -7.23
CA GLU A 159 -16.32 16.23 -6.14
C GLU A 159 -16.42 15.32 -4.89
N GLU A 160 -16.72 14.04 -5.08
CA GLU A 160 -17.06 13.11 -3.98
C GLU A 160 -15.82 12.49 -3.33
N ILE A 161 -14.81 12.13 -4.13
CA ILE A 161 -13.64 11.39 -3.66
C ILE A 161 -12.48 12.35 -3.41
N LEU A 162 -12.08 13.13 -4.42
CA LEU A 162 -10.99 14.10 -4.25
C LEU A 162 -11.41 15.27 -3.33
N GLY A 163 -12.71 15.56 -3.24
CA GLY A 163 -13.22 16.74 -2.51
C GLY A 163 -12.85 18.06 -3.19
N VAL A 164 -12.53 18.03 -4.48
CA VAL A 164 -12.11 19.19 -5.27
C VAL A 164 -13.09 19.40 -6.41
N ARG A 165 -13.64 20.61 -6.53
CA ARG A 165 -14.59 20.98 -7.58
C ARG A 165 -13.90 21.64 -8.78
N ASP A 166 -12.84 21.02 -9.27
CA ASP A 166 -12.06 21.56 -10.39
C ASP A 166 -12.67 21.22 -11.74
N LEU A 167 -13.36 20.08 -11.88
CA LEU A 167 -14.04 19.71 -13.12
C LEU A 167 -15.52 20.11 -13.07
N GLY A 168 -16.03 20.61 -14.19
CA GLY A 168 -17.43 20.97 -14.39
C GLY A 168 -17.93 20.63 -15.79
N MET A 169 -19.25 20.62 -15.96
CA MET A 169 -19.90 20.54 -17.27
C MET A 169 -20.41 21.92 -17.66
N ILE A 170 -19.93 22.45 -18.78
CA ILE A 170 -20.32 23.76 -19.32
C ILE A 170 -21.16 23.52 -20.58
N GLY A 171 -22.11 24.42 -20.85
CA GLY A 171 -22.98 24.32 -22.02
C GLY A 171 -24.20 23.41 -21.78
N ARG A 172 -24.94 23.15 -22.86
CA ARG A 172 -26.16 22.33 -22.84
C ARG A 172 -26.34 21.59 -24.16
N GLY A 173 -27.06 20.46 -24.12
CA GLY A 173 -27.29 19.66 -25.32
C GLY A 173 -25.99 19.06 -25.89
N SER A 174 -25.82 19.09 -27.20
CA SER A 174 -24.64 18.56 -27.91
C SER A 174 -23.38 19.41 -27.70
N GLU A 175 -23.54 20.69 -27.37
CA GLU A 175 -22.47 21.65 -27.06
C GLU A 175 -22.02 21.54 -25.58
N SER A 176 -22.46 20.52 -24.86
CA SER A 176 -21.93 20.25 -23.52
C SER A 176 -20.48 19.80 -23.60
N GLU A 177 -19.64 20.41 -22.78
CA GLU A 177 -18.22 20.11 -22.65
C GLU A 177 -17.87 19.91 -21.18
N ILE A 178 -17.04 18.91 -20.91
CA ILE A 178 -16.40 18.76 -19.60
C ILE A 178 -15.13 19.60 -19.62
N LYS A 179 -15.07 20.61 -18.75
CA LYS A 179 -13.95 21.55 -18.67
C LYS A 179 -13.53 21.73 -17.21
N MET A 180 -12.29 22.14 -17.01
CA MET A 180 -11.89 22.66 -15.71
C MET A 180 -12.46 24.05 -15.44
N ASN A 181 -12.81 24.32 -14.18
CA ASN A 181 -13.24 25.61 -13.67
C ASN A 181 -12.06 26.61 -13.60
N ASN A 182 -10.86 26.12 -13.28
CA ASN A 182 -9.63 26.91 -13.20
C ASN A 182 -8.66 26.53 -14.35
N VAL A 183 -7.79 27.47 -14.76
CA VAL A 183 -6.97 27.34 -15.98
C VAL A 183 -5.67 26.56 -15.79
N PHE A 184 -5.21 26.33 -14.56
CA PHE A 184 -3.82 25.92 -14.34
C PHE A 184 -3.56 24.41 -14.50
N PHE A 185 -4.15 23.53 -13.69
CA PHE A 185 -4.02 22.05 -13.78
C PHE A 185 -4.87 21.37 -12.70
N LEU A 186 -5.15 20.07 -12.83
CA LEU A 186 -5.77 19.28 -11.75
C LEU A 186 -4.75 19.06 -10.63
N ASP A 187 -4.86 19.84 -9.55
CA ASP A 187 -3.96 19.77 -8.40
C ASP A 187 -4.50 18.79 -7.34
N SER A 188 -4.28 17.49 -7.58
CA SER A 188 -4.64 16.44 -6.63
C SER A 188 -3.68 15.26 -6.68
N GLU A 189 -3.50 14.65 -5.51
CA GLU A 189 -2.73 13.46 -5.18
C GLU A 189 -3.27 12.15 -5.79
N LEU A 190 -4.52 12.14 -6.25
CA LEU A 190 -5.25 10.98 -6.79
C LEU A 190 -5.84 11.26 -8.18
N SER A 191 -5.32 12.27 -8.88
CA SER A 191 -5.87 12.77 -10.15
C SER A 191 -5.81 11.72 -11.27
N GLY A 192 -4.79 10.87 -11.28
CA GLY A 192 -4.56 9.82 -12.27
C GLY A 192 -5.63 8.72 -12.27
N ASN A 193 -6.36 8.52 -11.18
CA ASN A 193 -7.46 7.55 -11.12
C ASN A 193 -8.64 7.92 -12.04
N ILE A 194 -8.72 9.18 -12.50
CA ILE A 194 -9.73 9.60 -13.47
C ILE A 194 -9.58 8.85 -14.81
N VAL A 195 -8.36 8.42 -15.15
CA VAL A 195 -8.07 7.63 -16.35
C VAL A 195 -8.79 6.28 -16.30
N ASP A 196 -8.71 5.59 -15.17
CA ASP A 196 -9.32 4.26 -15.00
C ASP A 196 -10.85 4.35 -14.94
N LEU A 197 -11.37 5.47 -14.43
CA LEU A 197 -12.81 5.71 -14.35
C LEU A 197 -13.47 5.98 -15.70
N CYS A 198 -12.68 6.48 -16.67
CA CYS A 198 -13.21 6.90 -17.94
C CYS A 198 -13.58 5.67 -18.79
N PRO A 199 -14.87 5.45 -19.13
CA PRO A 199 -15.30 4.29 -19.92
C PRO A 199 -14.88 4.38 -21.40
N VAL A 200 -14.27 5.50 -21.79
CA VAL A 200 -13.90 5.83 -23.16
C VAL A 200 -12.54 6.52 -23.14
N GLY A 201 -11.80 6.45 -24.24
CA GLY A 201 -10.43 7.00 -24.31
C GLY A 201 -10.38 8.52 -24.44
N ALA A 202 -11.25 9.22 -23.73
CA ALA A 202 -11.27 10.67 -23.61
C ALA A 202 -10.29 11.17 -22.55
N LEU A 203 -10.09 10.42 -21.47
CA LEU A 203 -9.10 10.72 -20.43
C LEU A 203 -8.15 9.53 -20.35
N THR A 204 -6.93 9.71 -20.86
CA THR A 204 -5.90 8.66 -20.90
C THR A 204 -4.65 9.08 -20.13
N SER A 205 -3.81 8.12 -19.76
CA SER A 205 -2.53 8.41 -19.10
C SER A 205 -1.55 9.01 -20.12
N LYS A 206 -1.06 10.23 -19.84
CA LYS A 206 -0.10 10.92 -20.72
C LYS A 206 1.26 10.21 -20.76
N PRO A 207 1.83 9.70 -19.64
CA PRO A 207 3.08 8.92 -19.67
C PRO A 207 2.97 7.60 -20.46
N PHE A 208 1.80 6.96 -20.45
CA PHE A 208 1.56 5.70 -21.17
C PHE A 208 1.16 5.90 -22.64
N ALA A 209 0.80 7.12 -23.04
CA ALA A 209 0.20 7.40 -24.34
C ALA A 209 1.04 6.86 -25.51
N PHE A 210 0.39 6.08 -26.38
CA PHE A 210 0.97 5.48 -27.59
C PHE A 210 2.18 4.55 -27.38
N THR A 211 2.47 4.11 -26.15
CA THR A 211 3.64 3.25 -25.87
C THR A 211 3.38 1.76 -26.11
N ALA A 212 2.19 1.28 -25.77
CA ALA A 212 1.78 -0.11 -25.92
C ALA A 212 0.25 -0.24 -26.05
N ARG A 213 -0.22 -1.46 -26.35
CA ARG A 213 -1.65 -1.80 -26.42
C ARG A 213 -2.03 -2.78 -25.31
N PRO A 214 -3.27 -2.74 -24.78
CA PRO A 214 -3.67 -3.59 -23.66
C PRO A 214 -3.44 -5.09 -23.90
N TRP A 215 -3.72 -5.59 -25.10
CA TRP A 215 -3.53 -7.00 -25.46
C TRP A 215 -2.07 -7.43 -25.61
N ASP A 216 -1.13 -6.49 -25.74
CA ASP A 216 0.31 -6.78 -25.79
C ASP A 216 0.92 -6.97 -24.39
N LEU A 217 0.21 -6.56 -23.34
CA LEU A 217 0.72 -6.47 -21.98
C LEU A 217 0.38 -7.72 -21.18
N LYS A 218 1.34 -8.21 -20.40
CA LYS A 218 1.12 -9.22 -19.36
C LYS A 218 0.90 -8.51 -18.03
N SER A 219 -0.16 -8.86 -17.33
CA SER A 219 -0.49 -8.31 -16.01
C SER A 219 0.03 -9.19 -14.88
N ILE A 220 0.71 -8.61 -13.90
CA ILE A 220 1.14 -9.27 -12.68
C ILE A 220 0.57 -8.50 -11.48
N GLU A 221 -0.04 -9.21 -10.54
CA GLU A 221 -0.57 -8.60 -9.31
C GLU A 221 0.54 -8.48 -8.27
N SER A 222 0.62 -7.34 -7.58
CA SER A 222 1.57 -7.09 -6.50
C SER A 222 1.02 -6.04 -5.53
N ILE A 223 1.86 -5.48 -4.67
CA ILE A 223 1.50 -4.43 -3.71
C ILE A 223 2.41 -3.21 -3.88
N ASP A 224 1.90 -2.06 -3.47
CA ASP A 224 2.70 -0.86 -3.35
C ASP A 224 3.62 -0.90 -2.11
N VAL A 225 4.78 -0.25 -2.24
CA VAL A 225 5.81 -0.12 -1.19
C VAL A 225 6.20 1.36 -0.99
N LEU A 226 5.54 2.30 -1.67
CA LEU A 226 5.86 3.73 -1.55
C LEU A 226 5.09 4.39 -0.41
N ASP A 227 3.87 3.93 -0.13
CA ASP A 227 3.11 4.29 1.07
C ASP A 227 3.08 3.15 2.11
N SER A 228 2.65 3.48 3.33
CA SER A 228 2.45 2.51 4.41
C SER A 228 1.06 1.87 4.42
N LEU A 229 0.21 2.22 3.45
CA LEU A 229 -1.07 1.58 3.25
C LEU A 229 -0.89 0.27 2.46
N ASN A 230 0.16 0.19 1.65
CA ASN A 230 0.49 -0.94 0.78
C ASN A 230 -0.72 -1.27 -0.12
N SER A 231 -1.10 -0.29 -0.93
CA SER A 231 -2.22 -0.43 -1.85
C SER A 231 -2.05 -1.62 -2.80
N SER A 232 -3.13 -2.35 -3.07
CA SER A 232 -3.10 -3.48 -4.00
C SER A 232 -3.00 -2.98 -5.44
N ILE A 233 -2.00 -3.45 -6.18
CA ILE A 233 -1.70 -2.97 -7.53
C ILE A 233 -1.62 -4.11 -8.55
N ARG A 234 -1.91 -3.78 -9.80
CA ARG A 234 -1.69 -4.60 -10.98
C ARG A 234 -0.65 -3.90 -11.85
N ILE A 235 0.40 -4.60 -12.21
CA ILE A 235 1.51 -4.05 -12.99
C ILE A 235 1.50 -4.71 -14.36
N ASP A 236 1.39 -3.88 -15.39
CA ASP A 236 1.36 -4.34 -16.77
C ASP A 236 2.75 -4.20 -17.40
N ILE A 237 3.29 -5.33 -17.87
CA ILE A 237 4.64 -5.47 -18.42
C ILE A 237 4.63 -5.94 -19.87
N LYS A 238 5.68 -5.60 -20.61
CA LYS A 238 5.98 -6.19 -21.93
C LYS A 238 7.48 -6.44 -22.03
N GLY A 239 7.85 -7.72 -22.16
CA GLY A 239 9.23 -8.14 -21.97
C GLY A 239 9.67 -7.89 -20.53
N ASN A 240 10.83 -7.23 -20.35
CA ASN A 240 11.38 -6.89 -19.03
C ASN A 240 11.24 -5.39 -18.71
N ARG A 241 10.15 -4.76 -19.12
CA ARG A 241 9.86 -3.34 -18.88
C ARG A 241 8.42 -3.17 -18.42
N ILE A 242 8.24 -2.35 -17.39
CA ILE A 242 6.93 -1.91 -16.90
C ILE A 242 6.43 -0.77 -17.79
N PHE A 243 5.17 -0.87 -18.22
CA PHE A 243 4.52 0.15 -19.04
C PHE A 243 3.49 0.96 -18.27
N ARG A 244 2.76 0.34 -17.33
CA ARG A 244 1.81 1.05 -16.46
C ARG A 244 1.53 0.27 -15.18
N ILE A 245 1.08 0.99 -14.16
CA ILE A 245 0.58 0.45 -12.90
C ILE A 245 -0.88 0.87 -12.75
N LEU A 246 -1.75 -0.10 -12.50
CA LEU A 246 -3.18 0.04 -12.29
C LEU A 246 -3.56 -0.41 -10.87
N PRO A 247 -4.67 0.09 -10.31
CA PRO A 247 -5.20 -0.41 -9.04
C PRO A 247 -5.74 -1.84 -9.20
N ARG A 248 -5.55 -2.66 -8.16
CA ARG A 248 -6.31 -3.91 -7.96
C ARG A 248 -7.35 -3.67 -6.88
N SER A 249 -8.58 -4.09 -7.14
CA SER A 249 -9.70 -3.85 -6.22
C SER A 249 -9.50 -4.57 -4.88
N ASN A 250 -9.49 -3.83 -3.77
CA ASN A 250 -9.45 -4.38 -2.42
C ASN A 250 -10.26 -3.50 -1.46
N GLU A 251 -11.44 -4.00 -1.06
CA GLU A 251 -12.40 -3.23 -0.24
C GLU A 251 -11.86 -2.84 1.15
N TYR A 252 -10.93 -3.60 1.70
CA TYR A 252 -10.38 -3.33 3.03
C TYR A 252 -9.34 -2.21 3.01
N ILE A 253 -8.64 -2.01 1.89
CA ILE A 253 -7.44 -1.17 1.81
C ILE A 253 -7.68 0.04 0.93
N ASN A 254 -7.70 -0.17 -0.38
CA ASN A 254 -7.66 0.92 -1.35
C ASN A 254 -8.94 1.09 -2.18
N GLU A 255 -9.93 0.22 -1.98
CA GLU A 255 -11.12 0.11 -2.82
C GLU A 255 -10.68 -0.09 -4.26
N ASP A 256 -10.77 0.93 -5.11
CA ASP A 256 -10.34 0.90 -6.51
C ASP A 256 -9.27 1.97 -6.82
N TRP A 257 -8.71 2.63 -5.80
CA TRP A 257 -7.88 3.83 -5.96
C TRP A 257 -6.41 3.56 -5.63
N ILE A 258 -5.51 4.26 -6.29
CA ILE A 258 -4.07 4.29 -5.96
C ILE A 258 -3.55 5.72 -6.08
N SER A 259 -2.51 6.07 -5.34
CA SER A 259 -1.92 7.41 -5.41
C SER A 259 -1.23 7.67 -6.75
N ASP A 260 -1.11 8.94 -7.13
CA ASP A 260 -0.40 9.30 -8.36
C ASP A 260 1.09 8.97 -8.26
N ILE A 261 1.66 9.01 -7.04
CA ILE A 261 3.04 8.55 -6.77
C ILE A 261 3.19 7.09 -7.20
N THR A 262 2.29 6.21 -6.77
CA THR A 262 2.39 4.77 -7.08
C THR A 262 2.14 4.50 -8.54
N ARG A 263 1.12 5.16 -9.12
CA ARG A 263 0.73 5.02 -10.52
C ARG A 263 1.86 5.37 -11.50
N PHE A 264 2.64 6.42 -11.22
CA PHE A 264 3.69 6.90 -12.15
C PHE A 264 5.12 6.59 -11.70
N SER A 265 5.30 5.94 -10.55
CA SER A 265 6.63 5.58 -10.01
C SER A 265 7.49 4.72 -10.95
N TYR A 266 6.86 3.90 -11.81
CA TYR A 266 7.57 2.97 -12.71
C TYR A 266 8.52 3.66 -13.70
N GLU A 267 8.32 4.94 -13.99
CA GLU A 267 9.21 5.71 -14.87
C GLU A 267 10.60 5.88 -14.25
N SER A 268 10.66 6.00 -12.91
CA SER A 268 11.92 6.15 -12.17
C SER A 268 12.88 4.97 -12.37
N LEU A 269 12.37 3.75 -12.56
CA LEU A 269 13.18 2.51 -12.68
C LEU A 269 14.15 2.53 -13.85
N GLN A 270 13.85 3.32 -14.88
CA GLN A 270 14.68 3.42 -16.07
C GLN A 270 15.84 4.42 -15.89
N SER A 271 15.74 5.30 -14.91
CA SER A 271 16.68 6.41 -14.68
C SER A 271 17.56 6.19 -13.44
N PHE A 272 18.79 6.69 -13.47
CA PHE A 272 19.70 6.79 -12.31
C PHE A 272 19.95 5.50 -11.52
N ARG A 273 19.79 4.33 -12.16
CA ARG A 273 19.97 3.02 -11.55
C ARG A 273 21.44 2.60 -11.44
N ILE A 274 21.83 2.06 -10.29
CA ILE A 274 23.16 1.47 -10.08
C ILE A 274 23.16 0.06 -10.69
N LYS A 275 23.96 -0.13 -11.75
CA LYS A 275 24.05 -1.40 -12.50
C LYS A 275 25.23 -2.29 -12.12
N TYR A 276 26.28 -1.68 -11.59
CA TYR A 276 27.54 -2.34 -11.26
C TYR A 276 28.03 -1.88 -9.88
N PRO A 277 28.81 -2.70 -9.18
CA PRO A 277 29.54 -2.24 -8.01
C PRO A 277 30.49 -1.11 -8.39
N TYR A 278 30.43 0.02 -7.68
CA TYR A 278 31.31 1.15 -7.90
C TYR A 278 32.06 1.51 -6.63
N LEU A 279 33.37 1.76 -6.75
CA LEU A 279 34.18 2.34 -5.70
C LEU A 279 34.41 3.81 -6.03
N SER A 280 33.96 4.70 -5.14
CA SER A 280 34.39 6.09 -5.20
C SER A 280 35.70 6.25 -4.44
N LEU A 281 36.70 6.83 -5.10
CA LEU A 281 37.96 7.21 -4.49
C LEU A 281 37.92 8.71 -4.18
N ALA A 282 38.18 9.07 -2.92
CA ALA A 282 38.34 10.46 -2.53
C ALA A 282 39.64 11.00 -3.15
N ASN A 283 39.54 12.08 -3.92
CA ASN A 283 40.70 12.75 -4.52
C ASN A 283 41.65 13.24 -3.41
N SER A 284 42.81 12.59 -3.28
CA SER A 284 44.02 13.18 -2.70
C SER A 284 45.02 13.61 -3.77
N PHE A 285 44.58 13.85 -5.01
CA PHE A 285 45.44 14.40 -6.05
C PHE A 285 44.69 15.45 -6.91
N SER A 286 45.28 16.64 -6.93
CA SER A 286 45.09 17.83 -7.79
C SER A 286 44.01 17.80 -8.88
N GLU A 287 43.21 18.87 -8.87
CA GLU A 287 42.17 19.44 -9.78
C GLU A 287 42.19 19.18 -11.31
N LEU A 288 42.89 18.20 -11.86
CA LEU A 288 43.09 18.08 -13.33
C LEU A 288 42.54 16.82 -14.01
N LEU A 289 41.88 15.90 -13.32
CA LEU A 289 41.22 14.74 -13.94
C LEU A 289 39.85 14.48 -13.30
N ILE A 290 38.82 15.16 -13.78
CA ILE A 290 37.43 15.04 -13.31
C ILE A 290 36.77 13.73 -13.81
N ASP A 291 37.42 12.99 -14.71
CA ASP A 291 36.77 11.89 -15.45
C ASP A 291 36.75 10.53 -14.73
N ASN A 292 37.50 10.33 -13.63
CA ASN A 292 37.64 9.00 -12.99
C ASN A 292 37.34 9.00 -11.46
N LEU A 293 36.21 9.57 -11.03
CA LEU A 293 35.79 9.55 -9.62
C LEU A 293 35.25 8.18 -9.16
N PHE A 294 34.74 7.36 -10.08
CA PHE A 294 34.15 6.05 -9.79
C PHE A 294 34.86 4.94 -10.56
N VAL A 295 35.37 3.94 -9.83
CA VAL A 295 35.96 2.73 -10.40
C VAL A 295 34.91 1.63 -10.40
N ARG A 296 34.57 1.11 -11.59
CA ARG A 296 33.72 -0.07 -11.73
C ARG A 296 34.46 -1.32 -11.26
N LEU A 297 33.83 -2.12 -10.41
CA LEU A 297 34.36 -3.38 -9.90
C LEU A 297 33.49 -4.55 -10.36
N GLU A 298 34.10 -5.73 -10.43
CA GLU A 298 33.38 -7.00 -10.43
C GLU A 298 33.09 -7.46 -9.00
N TRP A 299 32.08 -8.33 -8.80
CA TRP A 299 31.71 -8.81 -7.48
C TRP A 299 32.86 -9.50 -6.73
N GLU A 300 33.71 -10.25 -7.43
CA GLU A 300 34.88 -10.90 -6.82
C GLU A 300 35.84 -9.87 -6.23
N GLN A 301 36.22 -8.86 -7.03
CA GLN A 301 37.06 -7.74 -6.61
C GLN A 301 36.42 -6.94 -5.48
N CYS A 302 35.10 -6.74 -5.55
CA CYS A 302 34.33 -6.07 -4.52
C CYS A 302 34.45 -6.81 -3.17
N PHE A 303 34.27 -8.14 -3.16
CA PHE A 303 34.39 -8.95 -1.94
C PHE A 303 35.84 -9.06 -1.42
N GLU A 304 36.83 -9.08 -2.30
CA GLU A 304 38.23 -9.00 -1.88
C GLU A 304 38.55 -7.65 -1.22
N TYR A 305 38.04 -6.57 -1.79
CA TYR A 305 38.18 -5.23 -1.26
C TYR A 305 37.48 -5.08 0.11
N THR A 306 36.25 -5.59 0.27
CA THR A 306 35.57 -5.58 1.58
C THR A 306 36.34 -6.40 2.63
N LYS A 307 36.92 -7.54 2.24
CA LYS A 307 37.77 -8.36 3.11
C LYS A 307 39.04 -7.63 3.54
N PHE A 308 39.66 -6.86 2.65
CA PHE A 308 40.80 -6.01 2.98
C PHE A 308 40.39 -4.90 3.95
N LEU A 309 39.30 -4.17 3.66
CA LEU A 309 38.79 -3.08 4.51
C LEU A 309 38.47 -3.56 5.94
N PHE A 310 37.77 -4.68 6.06
CA PHE A 310 37.42 -5.23 7.37
C PHE A 310 38.60 -5.79 8.15
N ARG A 311 39.77 -6.01 7.52
CA ARG A 311 41.03 -6.30 8.23
C ARG A 311 41.71 -5.02 8.74
N SER A 312 41.58 -3.91 8.02
CA SER A 312 42.23 -2.64 8.37
C SER A 312 41.48 -1.82 9.41
N ILE A 313 40.15 -1.89 9.42
CA ILE A 313 39.30 -1.07 10.32
C ILE A 313 39.21 -1.74 11.70
N LYS A 314 39.41 -0.97 12.78
CA LYS A 314 39.13 -1.45 14.14
C LYS A 314 37.61 -1.41 14.34
N MET A 315 36.97 -2.57 14.32
CA MET A 315 35.51 -2.72 14.45
C MET A 315 35.00 -2.42 15.86
N ASN A 316 35.16 -1.17 16.30
CA ASN A 316 34.68 -0.75 17.61
C ASN A 316 33.24 -0.26 17.55
N TYR A 317 32.80 0.42 16.48
CA TYR A 317 31.41 0.86 16.28
C TYR A 317 31.02 0.79 14.81
N ILE A 318 30.00 -0.03 14.51
CA ILE A 318 29.38 -0.12 13.18
C ILE A 318 28.01 0.53 13.24
N SER A 319 27.76 1.52 12.39
CA SER A 319 26.41 2.09 12.21
C SER A 319 25.74 1.43 11.01
N PHE A 320 24.58 0.81 11.24
CA PHE A 320 23.68 0.36 10.17
C PHE A 320 22.58 1.40 10.04
N VAL A 321 22.42 1.99 8.86
CA VAL A 321 21.35 2.94 8.57
C VAL A 321 20.47 2.33 7.48
N ALA A 322 19.20 2.10 7.77
CA ALA A 322 18.24 1.59 6.78
C ALA A 322 17.18 2.64 6.45
N SER A 323 16.75 2.63 5.18
CA SER A 323 15.61 3.41 4.73
C SER A 323 14.29 2.81 5.18
N TYR A 324 13.23 3.55 4.92
CA TYR A 324 11.87 3.01 4.91
C TYR A 324 11.66 2.12 3.68
N GLY A 325 10.65 1.24 3.72
CA GLY A 325 10.25 0.41 2.57
C GLY A 325 11.09 -0.84 2.34
N VAL A 326 11.87 -1.27 3.32
CA VAL A 326 12.61 -2.53 3.28
C VAL A 326 11.69 -3.69 3.61
N GLY A 327 11.74 -4.79 2.84
CA GLY A 327 10.96 -5.99 3.12
C GLY A 327 11.32 -6.70 4.44
N LEU A 328 10.35 -7.38 5.04
CA LEU A 328 10.44 -8.04 6.35
C LEU A 328 11.56 -9.08 6.43
N PHE A 329 11.85 -9.79 5.33
CA PHE A 329 12.98 -10.72 5.25
C PHE A 329 14.30 -10.01 5.56
N ASN A 330 14.57 -8.91 4.86
CA ASN A 330 15.78 -8.11 5.03
C ASN A 330 15.85 -7.48 6.42
N ILE A 331 14.73 -6.98 6.97
CA ILE A 331 14.66 -6.46 8.35
C ILE A 331 15.11 -7.53 9.35
N ASN A 332 14.55 -8.74 9.26
CA ASN A 332 14.89 -9.85 10.15
C ASN A 332 16.38 -10.21 10.08
N PHE A 333 16.97 -10.19 8.88
CA PHE A 333 18.42 -10.40 8.74
C PHE A 333 19.20 -9.34 9.50
N PHE A 334 18.94 -8.06 9.28
CA PHE A 334 19.63 -6.99 10.02
C PHE A 334 19.44 -7.13 11.54
N TYR A 335 18.28 -7.60 12.01
CA TYR A 335 17.96 -7.72 13.44
C TYR A 335 18.79 -8.83 14.08
N PHE A 336 18.91 -9.95 13.38
CA PHE A 336 19.78 -11.02 13.80
C PHE A 336 21.25 -10.57 13.86
N PHE A 337 21.71 -9.81 12.86
CA PHE A 337 23.09 -9.32 12.81
C PHE A 337 23.42 -8.31 13.91
N THR A 338 22.50 -7.41 14.24
CA THR A 338 22.74 -6.42 15.30
C THR A 338 22.89 -7.10 16.66
N LYS A 339 22.21 -8.23 16.89
CA LYS A 339 22.40 -9.06 18.09
C LYS A 339 23.74 -9.79 18.14
N LEU A 340 24.28 -10.21 16.99
CA LEU A 340 25.58 -10.89 16.92
C LEU A 340 26.75 -9.93 17.17
N ILE A 341 26.64 -8.69 16.68
CA ILE A 341 27.70 -7.69 16.81
C ILE A 341 27.42 -6.79 18.02
N LYS A 342 28.10 -7.08 19.14
CA LYS A 342 27.92 -6.37 20.43
C LYS A 342 28.04 -4.84 20.36
N ASN A 343 28.77 -4.29 19.37
CA ASN A 343 28.95 -2.84 19.19
C ASN A 343 28.36 -2.31 17.87
N SER A 344 27.21 -2.85 17.45
CA SER A 344 26.48 -2.32 16.30
C SER A 344 25.32 -1.44 16.75
N ILE A 345 25.11 -0.32 16.07
CA ILE A 345 23.96 0.55 16.29
C ILE A 345 23.12 0.55 15.02
N PHE A 346 21.83 0.26 15.17
CA PHE A 346 20.87 0.30 14.07
C PHE A 346 20.06 1.59 14.13
N PHE A 347 20.10 2.32 13.02
CA PHE A 347 19.35 3.53 12.79
C PHE A 347 18.38 3.31 11.65
N ILE A 348 17.13 3.67 11.90
CA ILE A 348 16.19 3.94 10.83
C ILE A 348 16.23 5.45 10.63
N GLU A 349 16.30 5.91 9.38
CA GLU A 349 16.27 7.34 9.08
C GLU A 349 15.10 8.01 9.83
N ASN A 350 15.31 9.23 10.33
CA ASN A 350 14.33 10.11 11.00
C ASN A 350 13.31 9.46 11.99
N LEU A 351 13.58 8.31 12.61
CA LEU A 351 12.73 7.77 13.67
C LEU A 351 13.21 8.18 15.06
N PRO A 352 12.37 8.82 15.89
CA PRO A 352 12.61 8.89 17.32
C PRO A 352 12.46 7.51 17.96
N CYS A 353 13.12 7.28 19.10
CA CYS A 353 12.96 6.04 19.86
C CYS A 353 11.50 5.92 20.33
N TYR A 354 10.85 4.81 20.01
CA TYR A 354 9.42 4.62 20.32
C TYR A 354 9.16 3.41 21.23
N ASN A 355 8.03 3.39 21.95
CA ASN A 355 7.64 2.19 22.70
C ASN A 355 6.96 1.18 21.76
N ILE A 356 7.72 0.15 21.38
CA ILE A 356 7.32 -0.89 20.42
C ILE A 356 6.64 -2.08 21.12
N ASP A 357 6.72 -2.19 22.45
CA ASP A 357 6.27 -3.37 23.20
C ASP A 357 4.79 -3.73 22.94
N PHE A 358 3.96 -2.73 22.64
CA PHE A 358 2.54 -2.92 22.33
C PHE A 358 2.23 -2.55 20.88
N ARG A 359 1.66 -3.50 20.13
CA ARG A 359 1.24 -3.33 18.73
C ARG A 359 0.28 -2.14 18.51
N ASN A 360 -0.63 -1.89 19.45
CA ASN A 360 -1.55 -0.74 19.41
C ASN A 360 -0.83 0.61 19.41
N ASN A 361 0.46 0.66 19.76
CA ASN A 361 1.20 1.90 19.75
C ASN A 361 1.54 2.39 18.35
N PHE A 362 1.60 1.50 17.35
CA PHE A 362 2.01 1.87 15.98
C PHE A 362 1.06 1.35 14.89
N ILE A 363 0.07 0.54 15.26
CA ILE A 363 -0.93 -0.04 14.34
C ILE A 363 -2.32 0.53 14.62
N ILE A 364 -3.10 0.65 13.55
CA ILE A 364 -4.51 1.01 13.59
C ILE A 364 -5.36 -0.25 13.55
N SER A 365 -6.38 -0.33 14.41
CA SER A 365 -7.21 -1.55 14.51
C SER A 365 -7.86 -1.95 13.19
N ASP A 366 -8.57 -1.03 12.52
CA ASP A 366 -9.18 -1.20 11.18
C ASP A 366 -9.79 0.13 10.70
N PHE A 367 -9.95 0.31 9.38
CA PHE A 367 -10.68 1.46 8.82
C PHE A 367 -12.16 1.50 9.28
N PHE A 368 -12.83 0.35 9.36
CA PHE A 368 -14.23 0.29 9.82
C PHE A 368 -14.40 0.64 11.29
N ASN A 369 -13.41 0.34 12.13
CA ASN A 369 -13.43 0.76 13.53
C ASN A 369 -13.07 2.23 13.67
N PHE A 370 -12.11 2.71 12.88
CA PHE A 370 -11.74 4.12 12.80
C PHE A 370 -12.93 5.01 12.43
N THR A 371 -13.77 4.57 11.49
CA THR A 371 -14.92 5.34 11.01
C THR A 371 -16.07 5.46 12.02
N LYS A 372 -16.20 4.54 12.99
CA LYS A 372 -17.28 4.57 14.00
C LYS A 372 -17.29 5.84 14.86
N SER A 373 -16.16 6.53 15.03
CA SER A 373 -16.09 7.74 15.83
C SER A 373 -16.78 8.95 15.19
N ASN A 374 -17.30 9.85 16.02
CA ASN A 374 -17.95 11.08 15.56
C ASN A 374 -17.04 12.32 15.63
N PHE A 375 -15.97 12.23 16.44
CA PHE A 375 -14.94 13.27 16.57
C PHE A 375 -13.60 12.73 16.13
N PHE A 376 -12.90 13.52 15.32
CA PHE A 376 -11.54 13.25 14.88
C PHE A 376 -10.66 14.44 15.22
N ILE A 377 -9.54 14.21 15.89
CA ILE A 377 -8.50 15.21 16.08
C ILE A 377 -7.24 14.69 15.40
N PHE A 378 -6.70 15.46 14.45
CA PHE A 378 -5.42 15.19 13.81
C PHE A 378 -4.37 16.15 14.37
N TYR A 379 -3.29 15.58 14.90
CA TYR A 379 -2.16 16.35 15.44
C TYR A 379 -0.94 16.23 14.51
N ASN A 380 -0.60 17.32 13.82
CA ASN A 380 0.52 17.44 12.89
C ASN A 380 0.58 16.34 11.81
N ILE A 381 -0.58 15.92 11.28
CA ILE A 381 -0.68 14.92 10.20
C ILE A 381 -1.39 15.51 9.00
N ASN A 382 -0.71 15.61 7.87
CA ASN A 382 -1.38 15.86 6.61
C ASN A 382 -1.81 14.53 5.97
N LEU A 383 -3.07 14.12 6.17
CA LEU A 383 -3.60 12.90 5.57
C LEU A 383 -3.58 12.96 4.04
N LYS A 384 -3.85 14.13 3.45
CA LYS A 384 -3.90 14.31 2.00
C LYS A 384 -2.58 13.92 1.32
N ASN A 385 -1.46 14.37 1.88
CA ASN A 385 -0.14 14.12 1.28
C ASN A 385 0.45 12.78 1.72
N ASN A 386 0.27 12.41 2.99
CA ASN A 386 0.92 11.23 3.55
C ASN A 386 0.15 9.94 3.28
N PHE A 387 -1.19 10.02 3.22
CA PHE A 387 -2.09 8.88 3.03
C PHE A 387 -3.24 9.23 2.07
N PRO A 388 -2.93 9.50 0.80
CA PRO A 388 -3.92 9.98 -0.17
C PRO A 388 -5.14 9.06 -0.28
N VAL A 389 -4.93 7.74 -0.37
CA VAL A 389 -6.01 6.76 -0.48
C VAL A 389 -6.85 6.70 0.80
N PHE A 390 -6.21 6.70 1.97
CA PHE A 390 -6.92 6.74 3.26
C PHE A 390 -7.73 8.03 3.40
N ASN A 391 -7.18 9.16 2.96
CA ASN A 391 -7.83 10.46 2.95
C ASN A 391 -9.09 10.46 2.07
N ALA A 392 -9.00 9.90 0.86
CA ALA A 392 -10.14 9.75 -0.05
C ALA A 392 -11.26 8.89 0.56
N ARG A 393 -10.91 7.76 1.18
CA ARG A 393 -11.89 6.91 1.87
C ARG A 393 -12.51 7.63 3.06
N PHE A 394 -11.71 8.36 3.82
CA PHE A 394 -12.19 9.15 4.94
C PHE A 394 -13.14 10.26 4.50
N ASN A 395 -12.83 10.97 3.41
CA ASN A 395 -13.68 11.98 2.81
C ASN A 395 -15.03 11.38 2.35
N ASN A 396 -14.99 10.27 1.61
CA ASN A 396 -16.18 9.55 1.18
C ASN A 396 -17.05 9.13 2.38
N TYR A 397 -16.41 8.67 3.45
CA TYR A 397 -17.10 8.31 4.68
C TYR A 397 -17.78 9.52 5.35
N LEU A 398 -17.11 10.67 5.43
CA LEU A 398 -17.70 11.90 5.98
C LEU A 398 -18.94 12.32 5.18
N ASN A 399 -18.86 12.28 3.85
CA ASN A 399 -19.95 12.66 2.95
C ASN A 399 -21.18 11.73 3.05
N ASN A 400 -20.96 10.43 3.27
CA ASN A 400 -22.03 9.44 3.38
C ASN A 400 -22.64 9.29 4.78
N SER A 401 -22.03 9.90 5.80
CA SER A 401 -22.49 9.75 7.18
C SER A 401 -23.75 10.59 7.47
N TYR A 402 -24.78 9.96 8.06
CA TYR A 402 -26.03 10.65 8.43
C TYR A 402 -25.83 11.69 9.54
N TYR A 403 -24.88 11.46 10.43
CA TYR A 403 -24.59 12.35 11.55
C TYR A 403 -23.42 13.28 11.21
N LYS A 404 -23.56 14.56 11.54
CA LYS A 404 -22.49 15.53 11.39
C LYS A 404 -21.28 15.09 12.22
N LYS A 405 -20.18 14.79 11.54
CA LYS A 405 -18.89 14.49 12.16
C LYS A 405 -18.03 15.74 12.23
N PHE A 406 -17.21 15.83 13.28
CA PHE A 406 -16.34 16.98 13.50
C PHE A 406 -14.88 16.55 13.36
N VAL A 407 -14.19 17.18 12.42
CA VAL A 407 -12.76 16.99 12.19
C VAL A 407 -12.01 18.24 12.64
N PHE A 408 -11.09 18.06 13.57
CA PHE A 408 -10.26 19.11 14.12
C PHE A 408 -8.80 18.88 13.75
N PHE A 409 -8.11 19.97 13.43
CA PHE A 409 -6.70 19.94 13.08
C PHE A 409 -5.87 20.80 14.03
N ILE A 410 -4.74 20.27 14.48
CA ILE A 410 -3.75 20.96 15.31
C ILE A 410 -2.40 20.82 14.61
N GLY A 411 -1.78 21.95 14.23
CA GLY A 411 -0.52 21.99 13.49
C GLY A 411 -0.50 23.11 12.44
N GLY A 412 0.34 22.96 11.42
CA GLY A 412 0.38 23.86 10.26
C GLY A 412 -0.95 23.94 9.52
N PHE A 413 -1.26 25.07 8.87
CA PHE A 413 -2.48 25.16 8.06
C PHE A 413 -2.39 24.22 6.85
N ILE A 414 -3.40 23.38 6.67
CA ILE A 414 -3.52 22.42 5.57
C ILE A 414 -4.82 22.70 4.81
N LYS A 415 -4.75 22.62 3.49
CA LYS A 415 -5.93 22.66 2.62
C LYS A 415 -6.47 21.24 2.45
N ASP A 416 -7.36 20.84 3.34
CA ASP A 416 -8.00 19.52 3.30
C ASP A 416 -9.07 19.44 2.20
N SER A 417 -9.42 18.21 1.80
CA SER A 417 -10.51 17.90 0.87
C SER A 417 -11.90 18.00 1.49
N TYR A 418 -11.98 18.08 2.82
CA TYR A 418 -13.20 18.18 3.61
C TYR A 418 -13.14 19.37 4.57
N ILE A 419 -14.28 19.70 5.19
CA ILE A 419 -14.37 20.78 6.17
C ILE A 419 -13.66 20.36 7.46
N SER A 420 -12.51 20.97 7.73
CA SER A 420 -11.76 20.81 8.98
C SER A 420 -11.71 22.10 9.80
N TYR A 421 -11.72 21.96 11.13
CA TYR A 421 -11.63 23.07 12.06
C TYR A 421 -10.21 23.17 12.61
N HIS A 422 -9.47 24.20 12.19
CA HIS A 422 -8.15 24.48 12.74
C HIS A 422 -8.26 25.04 14.16
N ILE A 423 -7.60 24.40 15.12
CA ILE A 423 -7.60 24.82 16.54
C ILE A 423 -6.38 25.69 16.84
N GLY A 424 -5.22 25.39 16.25
CA GLY A 424 -3.97 26.09 16.51
C GLY A 424 -2.74 25.31 16.06
N PHE A 425 -1.55 25.89 16.21
CA PHE A 425 -0.31 25.35 15.65
C PHE A 425 0.44 24.35 16.54
N GLY A 426 0.27 24.46 17.86
CA GLY A 426 1.15 23.77 18.82
C GLY A 426 0.43 22.89 19.84
N ALA A 427 1.23 22.12 20.58
CA ALA A 427 0.77 21.29 21.68
C ALA A 427 0.03 22.08 22.78
N SER A 428 0.37 23.36 22.98
CA SER A 428 -0.30 24.25 23.94
C SER A 428 -1.80 24.40 23.67
N CYS A 429 -2.21 24.45 22.40
CA CYS A 429 -3.61 24.50 21.98
C CYS A 429 -4.34 23.19 22.29
N PHE A 430 -3.65 22.06 22.16
CA PHE A 430 -4.18 20.76 22.59
C PHE A 430 -4.39 20.71 24.11
N PHE A 431 -3.42 21.18 24.89
CA PHE A 431 -3.56 21.27 26.35
C PHE A 431 -4.63 22.27 26.79
N SER A 432 -4.84 23.38 26.07
CA SER A 432 -5.92 24.33 26.40
C SER A 432 -7.31 23.75 26.13
N LEU A 433 -7.44 22.93 25.07
CA LEU A 433 -8.64 22.15 24.80
C LEU A 433 -8.92 21.17 25.94
N LEU A 434 -7.94 20.35 26.33
CA LEU A 434 -8.08 19.41 27.46
C LEU A 434 -8.42 20.12 28.79
N ARG A 435 -7.85 21.30 29.04
CA ARG A 435 -8.10 22.11 30.25
C ARG A 435 -9.47 22.78 30.28
N GLY A 436 -10.30 22.66 29.26
CA GLY A 436 -11.63 23.27 29.28
C GLY A 436 -11.68 24.74 28.87
N LYS A 437 -10.57 25.38 28.44
CA LYS A 437 -10.53 26.84 28.20
C LYS A 437 -11.10 27.31 26.85
N ASN A 438 -11.32 26.42 25.89
CA ASN A 438 -11.80 26.78 24.55
C ASN A 438 -13.34 26.63 24.43
N LEU A 439 -13.99 27.53 23.68
CA LEU A 439 -15.43 27.53 23.40
C LEU A 439 -15.96 26.20 22.82
N ASN A 440 -15.11 25.47 22.10
CA ASN A 440 -15.45 24.18 21.48
C ASN A 440 -15.57 23.02 22.49
N ASN A 441 -15.25 23.23 23.77
CA ASN A 441 -15.23 22.17 24.78
C ASN A 441 -16.61 21.64 25.16
N HIS A 442 -17.66 22.46 25.05
CA HIS A 442 -19.03 21.99 25.31
C HIS A 442 -19.46 20.87 24.35
N TYR A 443 -18.94 20.86 23.12
CA TYR A 443 -19.19 19.79 22.15
C TYR A 443 -18.26 18.61 22.37
N PHE A 444 -16.99 18.86 22.71
CA PHE A 444 -15.98 17.83 22.92
C PHE A 444 -16.33 16.86 24.06
N PHE A 445 -16.75 17.37 25.23
CA PHE A 445 -17.01 16.52 26.41
C PHE A 445 -18.39 15.84 26.43
N ARG A 446 -19.34 16.23 25.57
CA ARG A 446 -20.70 15.67 25.56
C ARG A 446 -20.87 14.39 24.73
N LEU A 447 -19.91 14.06 23.87
CA LEU A 447 -20.06 12.98 22.88
C LEU A 447 -19.25 11.74 23.27
N SER A 448 -19.86 10.56 23.06
CA SER A 448 -19.47 9.27 23.63
C SER A 448 -18.44 8.47 22.83
N TYR A 449 -18.19 8.82 21.57
CA TYR A 449 -17.25 8.10 20.69
C TYR A 449 -16.26 9.09 20.07
N ARG A 450 -15.01 9.07 20.53
CA ARG A 450 -13.97 10.04 20.15
C ARG A 450 -12.78 9.29 19.55
N ASN A 451 -12.21 9.76 18.46
CA ASN A 451 -10.93 9.26 17.96
C ASN A 451 -9.89 10.38 17.97
N LEU A 452 -8.77 10.10 18.63
CA LEU A 452 -7.59 10.94 18.64
C LEU A 452 -6.54 10.30 17.73
N ASN A 453 -6.21 10.99 16.65
CA ASN A 453 -5.26 10.51 15.66
C ASN A 453 -3.96 11.32 15.78
N LEU A 454 -2.91 10.66 16.23
CA LEU A 454 -1.61 11.27 16.51
C LEU A 454 -0.61 10.87 15.41
N ASN A 455 0.21 11.84 14.97
CA ASN A 455 1.38 11.50 14.16
C ASN A 455 2.42 10.83 15.05
N LEU A 456 2.92 9.67 14.65
CA LEU A 456 3.92 8.93 15.39
C LEU A 456 5.29 9.61 15.46
N LEU A 457 5.62 10.41 14.44
CA LEU A 457 7.01 10.82 14.19
C LEU A 457 7.30 12.25 14.63
N ASP A 458 6.27 13.09 14.77
CA ASP A 458 6.37 14.48 15.23
C ASP A 458 5.75 14.71 16.62
N SER A 459 5.11 13.70 17.22
CA SER A 459 4.68 13.82 18.61
C SER A 459 5.84 13.48 19.52
N ASP A 460 6.31 14.46 20.29
CA ASP A 460 7.08 14.18 21.48
C ASP A 460 6.38 13.03 22.23
N ASN A 461 7.06 11.90 22.47
CA ASN A 461 6.52 10.77 23.24
C ASN A 461 5.88 11.22 24.57
N THR A 462 6.26 12.39 25.07
CA THR A 462 5.71 13.09 26.22
C THR A 462 4.20 13.37 26.08
N LEU A 463 3.71 13.78 24.90
CA LEU A 463 2.30 14.08 24.66
C LEU A 463 1.45 12.83 24.74
N LYS A 464 1.85 11.74 24.08
CA LYS A 464 1.11 10.47 24.12
C LYS A 464 1.10 9.87 25.53
N ASN A 465 2.24 9.85 26.23
CA ASN A 465 2.31 9.38 27.60
C ASN A 465 1.43 10.21 28.53
N TYR A 466 1.39 11.53 28.33
CA TYR A 466 0.51 12.43 29.08
C TYR A 466 -0.96 12.15 28.77
N ILE A 467 -1.35 11.98 27.51
CA ILE A 467 -2.73 11.64 27.12
C ILE A 467 -3.19 10.31 27.73
N CYS A 468 -2.35 9.28 27.64
CA CYS A 468 -2.62 7.97 28.26
C CYS A 468 -2.76 8.10 29.78
N SER A 469 -1.97 8.97 30.43
CA SER A 469 -2.06 9.20 31.87
C SER A 469 -3.35 9.89 32.31
N LEU A 470 -4.01 10.63 31.41
CA LEU A 470 -5.23 11.35 31.72
C LEU A 470 -6.48 10.45 31.73
N ASN A 471 -6.42 9.21 31.22
CA ASN A 471 -7.57 8.29 31.10
C ASN A 471 -8.83 8.92 30.45
N ILE A 472 -8.65 9.93 29.59
CA ILE A 472 -9.76 10.62 28.90
C ILE A 472 -10.24 9.82 27.67
N PHE A 473 -9.38 9.00 27.10
CA PHE A 473 -9.62 8.20 25.91
C PHE A 473 -9.37 6.73 26.21
N ASP A 474 -10.17 5.85 25.62
CA ASP A 474 -9.88 4.41 25.64
C ASP A 474 -8.65 4.12 24.76
N LYS A 475 -7.91 3.05 25.08
CA LYS A 475 -6.71 2.66 24.31
C LYS A 475 -6.99 2.40 22.82
N ASN A 476 -8.24 2.11 22.47
CA ASN A 476 -8.68 1.86 21.10
C ASN A 476 -9.06 3.16 20.35
N GLU A 477 -9.16 4.29 21.05
CA GLU A 477 -9.49 5.61 20.48
C GLU A 477 -8.25 6.39 20.06
N ILE A 478 -7.05 5.96 20.49
CA ILE A 478 -5.77 6.59 20.16
C ILE A 478 -5.13 5.85 19.00
N ASN A 479 -5.23 6.42 17.80
CA ASN A 479 -4.60 5.86 16.60
C ASN A 479 -3.29 6.58 16.31
N ASN A 480 -2.28 5.79 15.95
CA ASN A 480 -0.95 6.27 15.69
C ASN A 480 -0.66 6.05 14.21
N LEU A 481 -0.68 7.14 13.42
CA LEU A 481 -0.52 7.06 11.97
C LEU A 481 0.96 7.15 11.60
N CYS A 482 1.44 6.14 10.87
CA CYS A 482 2.84 5.97 10.49
C CYS A 482 2.97 6.07 8.97
N PHE A 483 3.49 7.18 8.44
CA PHE A 483 3.44 7.46 7.01
C PHE A 483 4.55 6.81 6.18
N TYR A 484 5.66 6.44 6.83
CA TYR A 484 6.77 5.83 6.13
C TYR A 484 6.50 4.37 5.73
N PRO A 485 6.91 3.96 4.52
CA PRO A 485 6.61 2.62 4.02
C PRO A 485 7.24 1.53 4.90
N ASN A 486 6.48 0.47 5.15
CA ASN A 486 6.82 -0.70 5.97
C ASN A 486 7.40 -0.43 7.37
N ILE A 487 7.14 0.73 7.94
CA ILE A 487 7.63 1.07 9.29
C ILE A 487 7.00 0.20 10.37
N SER A 488 5.74 -0.22 10.18
CA SER A 488 5.08 -1.21 11.03
C SER A 488 5.85 -2.54 11.03
N GLY A 489 6.40 -2.96 9.89
CA GLY A 489 7.24 -4.16 9.80
C GLY A 489 8.51 -4.06 10.67
N TYR A 490 9.19 -2.92 10.67
CA TYR A 490 10.31 -2.68 11.58
C TYR A 490 9.91 -2.83 13.05
N PHE A 491 8.81 -2.21 13.43
CA PHE A 491 8.31 -2.30 14.81
C PHE A 491 7.84 -3.70 15.18
N GLU A 492 7.22 -4.46 14.27
CA GLU A 492 6.82 -5.85 14.54
C GLU A 492 8.03 -6.77 14.81
N THR A 493 9.18 -6.52 14.17
CA THR A 493 10.42 -7.25 14.46
C THR A 493 11.09 -6.85 15.77
N GLY A 494 10.59 -5.80 16.45
CA GLY A 494 11.21 -5.24 17.65
C GLY A 494 12.44 -4.38 17.37
N MET A 495 12.67 -3.99 16.12
CA MET A 495 13.71 -3.02 15.76
C MET A 495 13.26 -1.61 16.11
N ASN A 496 14.00 -0.95 17.01
CA ASN A 496 13.86 0.47 17.27
C ASN A 496 15.13 1.20 16.83
N SER A 497 15.04 2.50 16.56
CA SER A 497 16.24 3.33 16.54
C SER A 497 16.84 3.33 17.96
N LEU A 498 18.06 2.81 18.11
CA LEU A 498 18.81 2.92 19.35
C LEU A 498 19.51 4.30 19.35
N LEU A 499 18.90 5.28 20.04
CA LEU A 499 19.49 6.56 20.47
C LEU A 499 19.96 7.57 19.38
N SER A 500 19.18 8.66 19.23
CA SER A 500 19.52 10.01 18.72
C SER A 500 20.60 10.17 17.64
N SER A 501 20.22 10.83 16.53
CA SER A 501 21.04 11.24 15.36
C SER A 501 22.45 11.80 15.60
N SER A 502 22.85 12.13 16.83
CA SER A 502 24.20 12.56 17.19
C SER A 502 25.25 11.45 17.14
N SER A 503 24.87 10.18 17.22
CA SER A 503 25.78 9.03 17.34
C SER A 503 26.33 8.48 16.01
N VAL A 504 25.74 8.84 14.86
CA VAL A 504 26.29 8.45 13.54
C VAL A 504 27.68 9.07 13.31
N LYS A 505 27.92 10.27 13.89
CA LYS A 505 29.17 11.02 13.76
C LYS A 505 30.37 10.35 14.45
N ASP A 506 30.13 9.42 15.38
CA ASP A 506 31.17 8.74 16.16
C ASP A 506 31.50 7.33 15.61
N SER A 507 30.83 6.89 14.53
CA SER A 507 31.04 5.55 13.95
C SER A 507 32.22 5.52 12.97
N GLU A 508 33.07 4.48 13.05
CA GLU A 508 34.24 4.30 12.17
C GLU A 508 33.86 3.62 10.83
N PHE A 509 32.69 2.99 10.75
CA PHE A 509 32.15 2.38 9.54
C PHE A 509 30.62 2.53 9.48
N GLY A 510 30.11 2.96 8.32
CA GLY A 510 28.68 3.13 8.07
C GLY A 510 28.17 2.21 6.95
N TYR A 511 27.11 1.46 7.23
CA TYR A 511 26.40 0.65 6.24
C TYR A 511 25.04 1.26 5.97
N PHE A 512 24.90 1.89 4.80
CA PHE A 512 23.69 2.56 4.35
C PHE A 512 22.90 1.64 3.43
N TYR A 513 21.70 1.24 3.85
CA TYR A 513 20.84 0.31 3.14
C TYR A 513 19.60 1.01 2.61
N LYS A 514 19.54 1.16 1.28
CA LYS A 514 18.47 1.78 0.48
C LYS A 514 18.11 3.21 0.90
N THR A 515 18.98 3.87 1.68
CA THR A 515 18.78 5.22 2.18
C THR A 515 18.99 6.26 1.09
N ASN A 516 18.35 7.42 1.24
CA ASN A 516 18.62 8.57 0.39
C ASN A 516 19.72 9.46 0.96
N LYS A 517 19.92 9.44 2.29
CA LYS A 517 20.95 10.23 2.94
C LYS A 517 22.17 9.38 3.26
N ILE A 518 23.34 9.99 3.09
CA ILE A 518 24.63 9.44 3.48
C ILE A 518 25.31 10.42 4.45
N ALA A 519 25.92 9.91 5.51
CA ALA A 519 26.66 10.73 6.47
C ALA A 519 28.01 11.21 5.92
N LYS A 520 28.40 12.43 6.30
CA LYS A 520 29.72 13.02 6.04
C LYS A 520 30.70 12.52 7.11
N GLY A 521 31.76 11.79 6.75
CA GLY A 521 32.89 11.52 7.65
C GLY A 521 33.45 10.10 7.76
N VAL A 522 32.95 9.10 7.02
CA VAL A 522 33.27 7.68 7.31
C VAL A 522 33.40 6.86 6.02
N PHE A 523 34.32 5.89 5.97
CA PHE A 523 34.31 4.85 4.91
C PHE A 523 32.98 4.10 4.99
N SER A 524 32.18 4.15 3.92
CA SER A 524 30.81 3.66 3.99
C SER A 524 30.41 2.77 2.82
N PHE A 525 29.58 1.77 3.11
CA PHE A 525 28.93 0.97 2.08
C PHE A 525 27.56 1.54 1.82
N TYR A 526 27.25 1.75 0.54
CA TYR A 526 25.93 2.08 0.08
C TYR A 526 25.35 0.87 -0.65
N HIS A 527 24.32 0.27 -0.08
CA HIS A 527 23.62 -0.86 -0.65
C HIS A 527 22.23 -0.41 -1.08
N GLY A 528 22.00 -0.26 -2.39
CA GLY A 528 20.74 0.25 -2.91
C GLY A 528 20.64 0.19 -4.43
N TYR A 529 19.51 0.68 -4.95
CA TYR A 529 19.19 0.62 -6.37
C TYR A 529 19.39 1.94 -7.12
N TYR A 530 19.20 3.10 -6.46
CA TYR A 530 19.46 4.42 -7.05
C TYR A 530 20.67 5.11 -6.42
N LEU A 531 21.23 6.07 -7.13
CA LEU A 531 22.23 6.96 -6.54
C LEU A 531 21.54 7.89 -5.51
N PRO A 532 22.11 8.03 -4.30
CA PRO A 532 21.57 8.90 -3.27
C PRO A 532 21.79 10.37 -3.60
N GLU A 533 20.96 11.25 -3.02
CA GLU A 533 21.13 12.69 -3.14
C GLU A 533 22.40 13.14 -2.39
N MET A 534 23.40 13.56 -3.16
CA MET A 534 24.62 14.14 -2.60
C MET A 534 24.44 15.66 -2.50
N GLU A 535 24.33 16.19 -1.27
CA GLU A 535 24.20 17.65 -1.01
C GLU A 535 25.38 18.49 -1.55
N SER A 536 26.45 17.87 -2.06
CA SER A 536 27.56 18.54 -2.75
C SER A 536 28.31 17.55 -3.65
N PHE A 537 28.56 17.91 -4.92
CA PHE A 537 29.30 17.12 -5.94
C PHE A 537 30.73 16.72 -5.55
N THR A 538 31.27 17.21 -4.44
CA THR A 538 32.56 16.75 -3.93
C THR A 538 32.37 15.45 -3.17
N VAL A 539 32.60 14.31 -3.82
CA VAL A 539 32.73 13.03 -3.12
C VAL A 539 34.03 13.06 -2.30
N LYS A 540 33.94 13.62 -1.08
CA LYS A 540 35.09 13.78 -0.18
C LYS A 540 35.47 12.48 0.54
N TYR A 541 34.70 11.41 0.37
CA TYR A 541 34.83 10.16 1.13
C TYR A 541 34.77 8.93 0.23
N ASN A 542 35.38 7.84 0.69
CA ASN A 542 35.38 6.57 -0.04
C ASN A 542 34.07 5.83 0.20
N TYR A 543 33.32 5.58 -0.88
CA TYR A 543 32.06 4.86 -0.86
C TYR A 543 32.13 3.63 -1.75
N LEU A 544 31.64 2.50 -1.25
CA LEU A 544 31.41 1.31 -2.05
C LEU A 544 29.91 1.19 -2.33
N PHE A 545 29.52 1.36 -3.59
CA PHE A 545 28.16 1.20 -4.06
C PHE A 545 27.92 -0.25 -4.45
N LEU A 546 26.87 -0.84 -3.89
CA LEU A 546 26.48 -2.23 -4.06
C LEU A 546 25.09 -2.25 -4.73
N PRO A 547 25.00 -2.64 -6.02
CA PRO A 547 23.74 -2.59 -6.76
C PRO A 547 22.81 -3.71 -6.31
N SER A 548 21.57 -3.35 -5.95
CA SER A 548 20.57 -4.31 -5.50
C SER A 548 19.24 -4.26 -6.23
N HIS A 549 18.40 -5.28 -5.97
CA HIS A 549 17.08 -5.38 -6.56
C HIS A 549 16.15 -4.27 -6.07
N THR A 550 15.31 -3.82 -7.00
CA THR A 550 14.17 -2.97 -6.68
C THR A 550 13.02 -3.82 -6.13
N PHE A 551 12.03 -3.20 -5.53
CA PHE A 551 10.84 -3.90 -5.02
C PHE A 551 9.98 -4.55 -6.12
N PHE A 552 10.24 -4.28 -7.41
CA PHE A 552 9.61 -4.98 -8.54
C PHE A 552 10.37 -6.24 -8.97
N GLU A 553 11.62 -6.43 -8.53
CA GLU A 553 12.48 -7.56 -8.92
C GLU A 553 12.62 -8.63 -7.84
N SER A 554 12.21 -8.31 -6.61
CA SER A 554 12.30 -9.22 -5.47
C SER A 554 10.92 -9.49 -4.89
N GLU A 555 10.70 -10.74 -4.48
CA GLU A 555 9.56 -11.12 -3.65
C GLU A 555 9.91 -10.86 -2.18
N ASP A 556 9.12 -10.00 -1.54
CA ASP A 556 9.29 -9.63 -0.13
C ASP A 556 7.93 -9.46 0.56
N LEU A 557 7.94 -9.61 1.89
CA LEU A 557 6.77 -9.37 2.75
C LEU A 557 6.80 -7.96 3.34
N TYR A 558 5.63 -7.34 3.42
CA TYR A 558 5.42 -5.98 3.91
C TYR A 558 4.26 -5.97 4.90
N VAL A 559 4.30 -5.06 5.87
CA VAL A 559 3.25 -4.87 6.87
C VAL A 559 2.61 -3.52 6.62
N ASN A 560 1.29 -3.49 6.46
CA ASN A 560 0.55 -2.24 6.27
C ASN A 560 0.30 -1.54 7.63
N ILE A 561 -0.36 -0.38 7.58
CA ILE A 561 -0.72 0.40 8.78
C ILE A 561 -1.78 -0.26 9.68
N PHE A 562 -2.55 -1.19 9.13
CA PHE A 562 -3.52 -2.01 9.87
C PHE A 562 -2.86 -3.25 10.51
N GLY A 563 -1.60 -3.52 10.18
CA GLY A 563 -0.83 -4.67 10.62
C GLY A 563 -1.11 -5.96 9.85
N ASP A 564 -1.74 -5.86 8.68
CA ASP A 564 -1.84 -6.98 7.76
C ASP A 564 -0.51 -7.17 7.04
N VAL A 565 -0.07 -8.42 6.97
CA VAL A 565 1.12 -8.82 6.22
C VAL A 565 0.72 -9.12 4.79
N GLN A 566 1.40 -8.51 3.83
CA GLN A 566 1.18 -8.66 2.40
C GLN A 566 2.45 -9.07 1.68
N SER A 567 2.30 -9.83 0.59
CA SER A 567 3.41 -10.25 -0.26
C SER A 567 3.48 -9.41 -1.53
N SER A 568 4.67 -8.91 -1.85
CA SER A 568 5.02 -8.44 -3.18
C SER A 568 5.44 -9.62 -4.04
N ASN A 569 4.99 -9.62 -5.30
CA ASN A 569 5.42 -10.61 -6.30
C ASN A 569 6.53 -10.03 -7.16
N GLN A 570 7.43 -10.89 -7.63
CA GLN A 570 8.45 -10.51 -8.60
C GLN A 570 7.79 -10.26 -9.96
N VAL A 571 8.03 -9.07 -10.50
CA VAL A 571 7.44 -8.57 -11.74
C VAL A 571 8.47 -8.52 -12.85
N LEU A 572 9.68 -8.10 -12.52
CA LEU A 572 10.79 -7.99 -13.45
C LEU A 572 11.80 -9.11 -13.20
N ASP A 573 12.32 -9.66 -14.28
CA ASP A 573 13.42 -10.61 -14.21
C ASP A 573 14.73 -9.83 -14.08
N PRO A 574 15.55 -10.08 -13.06
CA PRO A 574 16.84 -9.42 -12.93
C PRO A 574 17.73 -9.80 -14.11
N SER A 575 18.09 -8.80 -14.93
CA SER A 575 18.81 -9.07 -16.16
C SER A 575 20.22 -9.59 -15.85
N GLU A 576 20.61 -10.71 -16.47
CA GLU A 576 21.96 -11.28 -16.29
C GLU A 576 23.09 -10.33 -16.77
N LYS A 577 22.76 -9.39 -17.66
CA LYS A 577 23.70 -8.39 -18.22
C LYS A 577 24.09 -7.31 -17.20
N GLU A 578 23.24 -7.06 -16.21
CA GLU A 578 23.53 -6.11 -15.13
C GLU A 578 24.01 -6.93 -13.92
N GLN A 579 25.10 -6.52 -13.27
CA GLN A 579 25.62 -7.23 -12.09
C GLN A 579 24.78 -6.93 -10.84
N VAL A 580 23.49 -6.67 -10.99
CA VAL A 580 22.56 -6.49 -9.87
C VAL A 580 22.35 -7.86 -9.21
N ARG A 581 22.28 -7.88 -7.88
CA ARG A 581 22.06 -9.09 -7.08
C ARG A 581 20.97 -8.87 -6.04
N SER A 582 20.44 -9.96 -5.50
CA SER A 582 19.45 -9.90 -4.43
C SER A 582 20.05 -9.34 -3.16
N ASP A 583 19.24 -8.58 -2.42
CA ASP A 583 19.66 -7.99 -1.15
C ASP A 583 20.18 -9.10 -0.21
N PHE A 584 19.49 -10.24 -0.17
CA PHE A 584 19.90 -11.42 0.59
C PHE A 584 21.30 -11.93 0.20
N TYR A 585 21.61 -12.04 -1.08
CA TYR A 585 22.92 -12.51 -1.54
C TYR A 585 24.04 -11.55 -1.12
N ILE A 586 23.82 -10.25 -1.29
CA ILE A 586 24.79 -9.20 -0.96
C ILE A 586 25.04 -9.17 0.55
N ILE A 587 23.96 -9.15 1.33
CA ILE A 587 23.97 -9.20 2.80
C ILE A 587 24.72 -10.45 3.25
N LYS A 588 24.31 -11.65 2.82
CA LYS A 588 24.93 -12.93 3.24
C LYS A 588 26.45 -12.93 3.03
N ASN A 589 26.93 -12.44 1.89
CA ASN A 589 28.36 -12.44 1.56
C ASN A 589 29.16 -11.37 2.32
N ILE A 590 28.63 -10.14 2.45
CA ILE A 590 29.32 -9.10 3.23
C ILE A 590 29.41 -9.50 4.70
N PHE A 591 28.32 -10.04 5.24
CA PHE A 591 28.28 -10.46 6.64
C PHE A 591 29.10 -11.71 6.93
N SER A 592 29.20 -12.66 6.00
CA SER A 592 30.10 -13.81 6.17
C SER A 592 31.56 -13.35 6.25
N ILE A 593 31.97 -12.35 5.47
CA ILE A 593 33.31 -11.76 5.50
C ILE A 593 33.54 -11.03 6.84
N LEU A 594 32.54 -10.30 7.34
CA LEU A 594 32.60 -9.66 8.67
C LEU A 594 32.81 -10.70 9.78
N LEU A 595 31.99 -11.75 9.81
CA LEU A 595 32.05 -12.78 10.86
C LEU A 595 33.36 -13.59 10.81
N CYS A 596 33.89 -13.89 9.62
CA CYS A 596 35.22 -14.52 9.47
C CYS A 596 36.34 -13.77 10.23
N ASN A 597 36.26 -12.43 10.25
CA ASN A 597 37.26 -11.60 10.92
C ASN A 597 37.01 -11.53 12.44
N VAL A 598 35.75 -11.67 12.88
CA VAL A 598 35.38 -11.78 14.30
C VAL A 598 35.80 -13.14 14.88
N ASP A 599 35.60 -14.23 14.14
CA ASP A 599 35.89 -15.60 14.60
C ASP A 599 37.37 -15.89 14.86
N LYS A 600 38.29 -15.14 14.24
CA LYS A 600 39.72 -15.17 14.61
C LYS A 600 39.98 -14.75 16.06
N ARG A 601 38.99 -14.17 16.76
CA ARG A 601 39.06 -13.80 18.18
C ARG A 601 38.16 -14.64 19.09
N SER A 602 37.19 -15.41 18.58
CA SER A 602 36.16 -16.07 19.42
C SER A 602 35.86 -17.55 19.13
N GLY A 603 36.43 -18.19 18.11
CA GLY A 603 36.43 -19.66 18.01
C GLY A 603 35.06 -20.33 17.77
N TYR A 604 34.11 -19.70 17.08
CA TYR A 604 32.91 -20.41 16.58
C TYR A 604 33.16 -20.87 15.12
N SER A 605 32.64 -22.05 14.77
CA SER A 605 32.86 -22.66 13.45
C SER A 605 31.70 -22.37 12.48
N PHE A 606 32.07 -22.22 11.21
CA PHE A 606 31.28 -21.85 10.02
C PHE A 606 29.99 -22.67 9.76
N ILE A 607 29.75 -23.74 10.51
CA ILE A 607 28.63 -24.67 10.31
C ILE A 607 27.29 -24.07 10.77
N SER A 608 27.30 -22.95 11.50
CA SER A 608 26.10 -22.34 12.06
C SER A 608 25.24 -21.56 11.06
N LEU A 609 25.80 -20.97 9.99
CA LEU A 609 25.03 -20.07 9.11
C LEU A 609 23.98 -20.79 8.24
N ASP A 610 24.29 -21.96 7.71
CA ASP A 610 23.31 -22.79 6.98
C ASP A 610 22.29 -23.44 7.93
N TYR A 611 22.66 -23.69 9.19
CA TYR A 611 21.75 -24.19 10.23
C TYR A 611 20.79 -23.10 10.73
N ILE A 612 21.26 -21.85 10.84
CA ILE A 612 20.47 -20.65 11.19
C ILE A 612 19.53 -20.27 10.05
N LEU A 613 19.95 -20.43 8.79
CA LEU A 613 19.08 -20.25 7.63
C LEU A 613 17.93 -21.27 7.64
N ASN A 614 18.19 -22.51 8.05
CA ASN A 614 17.13 -23.50 8.26
C ASN A 614 16.20 -23.13 9.42
N GLU A 615 16.70 -22.58 10.54
CA GLU A 615 15.84 -22.09 11.64
C GLU A 615 14.96 -20.90 11.22
N LEU A 616 15.48 -19.96 10.41
CA LEU A 616 14.68 -18.88 9.84
C LEU A 616 13.58 -19.45 8.94
N VAL A 617 13.91 -20.38 8.03
CA VAL A 617 12.93 -21.07 7.17
C VAL A 617 11.86 -21.81 8.00
N PHE A 618 12.22 -22.40 9.15
CA PHE A 618 11.26 -23.02 10.06
C PHE A 618 10.37 -22.01 10.82
N TYR A 619 10.93 -20.86 11.24
CA TYR A 619 10.14 -19.75 11.77
C TYR A 619 9.17 -19.22 10.69
N TYR A 620 9.59 -19.18 9.43
CA TYR A 620 8.77 -18.80 8.28
C TYR A 620 7.64 -19.80 7.99
N LEU A 621 7.88 -21.11 8.09
CA LEU A 621 6.82 -22.12 7.97
C LEU A 621 5.77 -21.97 9.08
N SER A 622 6.16 -21.57 10.29
CA SER A 622 5.21 -21.32 11.38
C SER A 622 4.31 -20.10 11.12
N TYR A 623 4.82 -19.07 10.45
CA TYR A 623 4.04 -17.91 10.00
C TYR A 623 3.17 -18.25 8.79
N TYR A 624 3.67 -18.99 7.80
CA TYR A 624 2.89 -19.47 6.65
C TYR A 624 1.71 -20.36 7.06
N VAL A 625 1.88 -21.21 8.08
CA VAL A 625 0.78 -22.04 8.62
C VAL A 625 -0.27 -21.19 9.33
N SER A 626 0.10 -20.05 9.93
CA SER A 626 -0.88 -19.12 10.51
C SER A 626 -1.71 -18.34 9.47
N ILE A 627 -1.24 -18.26 8.22
CA ILE A 627 -1.89 -17.53 7.12
C ILE A 627 -2.96 -18.39 6.40
N PHE A 628 -2.90 -19.72 6.50
CA PHE A 628 -3.90 -20.61 5.88
C PHE A 628 -5.16 -20.87 6.73
N ASP A 629 -5.28 -20.31 7.93
CA ASP A 629 -6.49 -20.41 8.75
C ASP A 629 -7.48 -19.27 8.44
N VAL A 630 -7.93 -19.20 7.18
CA VAL A 630 -9.18 -18.49 6.81
C VAL A 630 -10.26 -19.55 6.61
N MET A 631 -10.84 -20.07 7.70
CA MET A 631 -12.13 -20.78 7.77
C MET A 631 -12.67 -20.70 9.22
N PRO A 632 -14.00 -20.73 9.42
CA PRO A 632 -14.65 -20.00 10.51
C PRO A 632 -14.38 -20.57 11.91
N THR A 633 -14.26 -19.64 12.84
CA THR A 633 -14.09 -19.82 14.28
C THR A 633 -15.19 -20.69 14.90
N SER A 634 -14.83 -21.82 15.49
CA SER A 634 -15.36 -22.26 16.81
C SER A 634 -14.75 -23.57 17.35
N THR A 635 -14.02 -24.38 16.57
CA THR A 635 -13.58 -25.72 17.03
C THR A 635 -12.07 -26.01 16.98
N VAL A 636 -11.21 -25.09 16.53
CA VAL A 636 -9.76 -25.37 16.33
C VAL A 636 -8.84 -24.88 17.47
N ARG A 637 -9.36 -24.13 18.47
CA ARG A 637 -8.53 -23.62 19.60
C ARG A 637 -7.92 -24.70 20.52
N LYS A 638 -8.16 -26.00 20.29
CA LYS A 638 -7.68 -27.08 21.17
C LYS A 638 -6.59 -27.97 20.58
N THR A 639 -6.24 -27.87 19.30
CA THR A 639 -5.29 -28.81 18.67
C THR A 639 -3.87 -28.27 18.44
N VAL A 640 -3.66 -26.95 18.36
CA VAL A 640 -2.32 -26.37 18.07
C VAL A 640 -1.43 -26.19 19.31
N ALA A 641 -1.97 -26.30 20.52
CA ALA A 641 -1.16 -26.21 21.75
C ALA A 641 -0.33 -27.47 22.07
N TYR A 642 -0.47 -28.56 21.30
CA TYR A 642 0.09 -29.87 21.66
C TYR A 642 1.39 -30.27 20.95
N VAL A 643 1.89 -29.50 19.98
CA VAL A 643 3.14 -29.86 19.26
C VAL A 643 4.37 -29.10 19.77
N ASN A 644 4.18 -27.97 20.47
CA ASN A 644 5.30 -27.10 20.88
C ASN A 644 5.98 -27.47 22.21
N ASN A 645 5.47 -28.42 22.99
CA ASN A 645 5.99 -28.67 24.36
C ASN A 645 6.87 -29.93 24.54
N ASP A 646 6.85 -30.89 23.60
CA ASP A 646 7.62 -32.13 23.78
C ASP A 646 9.03 -32.06 23.18
N TYR A 647 9.27 -31.20 22.17
CA TYR A 647 10.63 -31.00 21.62
C TYR A 647 11.49 -30.05 22.47
N LEU A 648 10.91 -29.01 23.08
CA LEU A 648 11.65 -28.11 23.99
C LEU A 648 12.12 -28.81 25.28
N LYS A 649 11.42 -29.87 25.73
CA LYS A 649 11.84 -30.69 26.89
C LYS A 649 13.06 -31.56 26.61
N PHE A 650 13.35 -31.91 25.36
CA PHE A 650 14.55 -32.68 25.02
C PHE A 650 15.82 -31.81 24.98
N PHE A 651 15.69 -30.51 24.71
CA PHE A 651 16.82 -29.59 24.58
C PHE A 651 17.37 -29.08 25.93
N PHE A 652 16.51 -28.83 26.92
CA PHE A 652 16.95 -28.35 28.24
C PHE A 652 17.66 -29.40 29.11
N LYS A 653 17.75 -30.66 28.67
CA LYS A 653 18.38 -31.75 29.44
C LYS A 653 19.86 -31.98 29.15
N LYS A 654 20.51 -31.22 28.24
CA LYS A 654 21.89 -31.52 27.83
C LYS A 654 22.95 -30.43 28.00
N ASN A 655 22.61 -29.22 28.43
CA ASN A 655 23.63 -28.20 28.75
C ASN A 655 23.35 -27.57 30.12
N SER A 656 23.59 -28.35 31.17
CA SER A 656 23.80 -27.82 32.52
C SER A 656 25.24 -27.33 32.63
N ILE A 657 25.43 -26.02 32.83
CA ILE A 657 26.43 -25.36 33.70
C ILE A 657 26.45 -23.88 33.30
N LEU A 658 25.74 -23.06 34.06
CA LEU A 658 26.15 -21.75 34.59
C LEU A 658 24.95 -21.16 35.34
N ASN A 659 25.02 -21.25 36.66
CA ASN A 659 24.15 -20.56 37.59
C ASN A 659 24.32 -19.04 37.41
N LEU A 660 23.22 -18.29 37.41
CA LEU A 660 22.93 -17.21 38.36
C LEU A 660 21.60 -16.51 38.01
N ASP A 661 20.66 -16.64 38.96
CA ASP A 661 19.59 -15.73 39.36
C ASP A 661 18.73 -15.00 38.33
N VAL A 662 17.58 -15.61 38.00
CA VAL A 662 16.31 -14.89 37.86
C VAL A 662 15.21 -15.68 38.59
N ARG A 663 15.26 -15.63 39.93
CA ARG A 663 14.08 -15.84 40.77
C ARG A 663 13.42 -14.49 40.98
N SER A 664 12.30 -14.23 40.32
CA SER A 664 11.10 -13.68 40.95
C SER A 664 10.02 -13.38 39.91
N MET A 665 8.77 -13.69 40.31
CA MET A 665 7.52 -13.17 39.74
C MET A 665 7.04 -13.78 38.42
N PHE A 666 6.37 -14.94 38.49
CA PHE A 666 4.90 -15.03 38.53
C PHE A 666 4.44 -16.47 38.24
N ILE A 667 4.03 -17.17 39.31
CA ILE A 667 3.11 -18.31 39.26
C ILE A 667 1.92 -17.90 40.11
N THR A 668 0.71 -17.92 39.55
CA THR A 668 -0.52 -18.45 40.18
C THR A 668 -1.75 -18.16 39.31
N LYS A 669 -2.24 -19.18 38.61
CA LYS A 669 -3.61 -19.72 38.74
C LYS A 669 -3.88 -20.74 37.63
N TYR A 670 -4.61 -21.79 38.01
CA TYR A 670 -5.11 -22.92 37.20
C TYR A 670 -4.21 -24.16 37.09
N SER A 671 -3.97 -24.77 38.25
CA SER A 671 -3.80 -26.22 38.41
C SER A 671 -5.16 -26.86 38.69
N THR A 672 -5.62 -27.76 37.81
CA THR A 672 -6.46 -28.97 38.04
C THR A 672 -7.22 -29.32 36.76
N THR A 673 -7.30 -30.62 36.44
CA THR A 673 -7.98 -31.28 35.28
C THR A 673 -7.12 -31.75 34.09
N LEU A 674 -5.98 -32.42 34.33
CA LEU A 674 -5.30 -33.25 33.31
C LEU A 674 -4.87 -34.64 33.84
N ASN A 675 -5.79 -35.35 34.52
CA ASN A 675 -5.67 -36.80 34.75
C ASN A 675 -6.77 -37.50 33.93
N GLY A 676 -6.44 -37.99 32.72
CA GLY A 676 -7.42 -38.73 31.91
C GLY A 676 -6.99 -39.24 30.53
N PHE A 677 -5.90 -38.77 29.91
CA PHE A 677 -5.62 -39.07 28.50
C PHE A 677 -4.28 -39.78 28.19
N TYR A 678 -3.67 -40.45 29.17
CA TYR A 678 -2.48 -41.31 28.96
C TYR A 678 -2.81 -42.80 29.06
N LYS A 679 -3.70 -43.28 28.17
CA LYS A 679 -3.82 -44.70 27.81
C LYS A 679 -4.34 -44.75 26.37
N LEU A 680 -3.42 -44.91 25.41
CA LEU A 680 -3.61 -45.43 24.03
C LEU A 680 -2.57 -44.79 23.08
N ARG A 681 -1.33 -45.27 23.13
CA ARG A 681 -0.37 -45.31 22.00
C ARG A 681 0.97 -45.92 22.40
N ASN A 682 0.92 -47.12 22.99
CA ASN A 682 1.97 -48.11 22.78
C ASN A 682 1.30 -49.22 21.99
N MET A 683 1.64 -49.36 20.71
CA MET A 683 1.55 -50.56 19.86
C MET A 683 1.75 -50.13 18.41
N LYS A 684 3.00 -50.21 17.94
CA LYS A 684 3.31 -50.58 16.55
C LYS A 684 4.29 -51.75 16.64
N THR A 685 3.80 -52.96 16.46
CA THR A 685 4.51 -54.13 15.92
C THR A 685 3.46 -55.14 15.47
N LEU A 686 3.81 -55.96 14.46
CA LEU A 686 3.01 -56.96 13.72
C LEU A 686 2.34 -56.34 12.49
N SER A 687 2.90 -56.37 11.27
CA SER A 687 3.38 -57.49 10.44
C SER A 687 2.33 -58.59 10.20
N SER A 688 2.07 -58.81 8.91
CA SER A 688 1.55 -60.02 8.25
C SER A 688 0.02 -60.21 8.10
N PHE A 689 -0.32 -60.59 6.87
CA PHE A 689 -1.47 -61.35 6.36
C PHE A 689 -2.73 -60.63 5.83
N TYR A 690 -2.90 -60.90 4.52
CA TYR A 690 -4.04 -60.76 3.59
C TYR A 690 -4.42 -59.37 3.08
#